data_AF-A0A828XRG2-F1
#
_entry.id   AF-A0A828XRG2-F1
#
_cell.length_a   1.000
_cell.length_b   1.000
_cell.length_c   1.000
_cell.angle_alpha   90.00
_cell.angle_beta   90.00
_cell.angle_gamma   90.00
#
_symmetry.space_group_name_H-M   'P 1'
#
loop_
_entity.id
_entity.type
_entity.pdbx_description
1 polymer ?
#
loop_
_entity_poly.entity_id
_entity_poly.type
_entity_poly.pdbx_seq_one_letter_code
_entity_poly.pdbx_strand_id
1 'polypeptide(L)'
;MKNEKGQFKKSKELLNRKIFPILFLFIILLTLVDCIGGNGSTTFKGIIFGPVNNLLQSPASNNPLSVNYSSSPYIFTKDAPIEPIQPNISGSIEQCSSNPALPTGLLIDGKTCNISGTPTLNQPATNYTITASNQSESKNVTIVITVNANPPAALNFAVPVFTFTAGALPGFAPIVPSYTGTITNCISDIPLPTGLFLGTTNCSISGSPTTTQGPTNYTITASNSFGSTNTVITITINIAPPSALNYAGSPFVFTQGATIAIIHPTYTGTVTACNSDIPLPAGLILGTTCAISGTPTTIQPATNYNITASNASGSISFPITITVNLAPPSALSYAGTPFTFTQGATITTATPSVTGTVTACNSDIPLPAGLGINGTTCAISGTPTTTQAATNYTITASNAYGSTSTTISITVNLAPPAGLAYTPTALVLYKGVAGTVTPTVTGTVTSCNPNVALPGGLTLNATTCAISGTPTVFQASANYTITASNSSGSTNTTISIMIFGTPPLKTMQTNCWNTTGTIDATCVVASSAGQDGKLQKGTTPSFTNQTVNIAVGVDHYITVDNNTGLVWKTCHEGRTNSTCAGGADVYYNLASATTACTNLNTGTGYANRTNWRLPTISEMETLVDFNVATSPRTFVTSFPGTSGSYYYWSSNLYLPDTTKSLVLYFSSGSTTWTDKTVAGSLTRCVSP
;
A
#
# COMPACT_ATOMS: atom_id res chain seq x y z
N MET A 1 2.76 -25.94 -23.96
CA MET A 1 2.87 -26.92 -25.06
C MET A 1 4.05 -27.84 -24.78
N LYS A 2 3.96 -29.11 -25.16
CA LYS A 2 5.01 -30.13 -25.01
C LYS A 2 5.30 -30.74 -26.39
N ASN A 3 6.47 -31.40 -26.52
CA ASN A 3 6.98 -32.26 -27.62
C ASN A 3 8.27 -31.69 -28.26
N GLU A 4 9.27 -32.49 -28.69
CA GLU A 4 9.48 -33.95 -28.53
C GLU A 4 10.98 -34.33 -28.60
N LYS A 5 11.30 -35.62 -28.38
CA LYS A 5 12.67 -36.14 -28.30
C LYS A 5 13.28 -36.45 -29.67
N GLY A 6 14.61 -36.36 -29.76
CA GLY A 6 15.43 -37.02 -30.80
C GLY A 6 16.78 -37.49 -30.25
N GLN A 7 16.96 -38.80 -30.10
CA GLN A 7 18.27 -39.47 -29.96
C GLN A 7 18.71 -39.95 -31.37
N PHE A 8 19.93 -40.37 -31.72
CA PHE A 8 21.07 -40.97 -31.00
C PHE A 8 22.35 -40.78 -31.85
N LYS A 9 23.55 -40.79 -31.23
CA LYS A 9 24.65 -41.63 -31.74
C LYS A 9 25.60 -42.02 -30.60
N LYS A 10 26.08 -43.26 -30.63
CA LYS A 10 26.81 -43.91 -29.52
C LYS A 10 28.11 -44.52 -30.05
N SER A 11 29.15 -44.47 -29.23
CA SER A 11 30.31 -45.38 -29.19
C SER A 11 31.28 -45.45 -30.39
N LYS A 12 32.56 -45.20 -30.12
CA LYS A 12 33.52 -46.32 -30.05
C LYS A 12 34.70 -46.03 -29.11
N GLU A 13 34.98 -47.00 -28.22
CA GLU A 13 36.17 -47.06 -27.37
C GLU A 13 37.40 -47.53 -28.15
N LEU A 14 38.59 -47.30 -27.57
CA LEU A 14 39.74 -48.22 -27.45
C LEU A 14 40.71 -47.55 -26.43
N LEU A 15 40.59 -47.74 -25.12
CA LEU A 15 40.82 -48.93 -24.28
C LEU A 15 42.31 -49.21 -23.96
N ASN A 16 42.71 -48.92 -22.71
CA ASN A 16 43.80 -49.56 -21.94
C ASN A 16 45.28 -49.36 -22.40
N ARG A 17 46.33 -49.45 -21.54
CA ARG A 17 46.43 -50.05 -20.18
C ARG A 17 47.67 -49.55 -19.37
N LYS A 18 47.47 -49.29 -18.06
CA LYS A 18 48.40 -49.51 -16.90
C LYS A 18 49.69 -48.63 -16.75
N ILE A 19 50.11 -48.14 -15.55
CA ILE A 19 50.35 -48.74 -14.20
C ILE A 19 51.61 -49.64 -14.23
N PHE A 20 52.67 -49.53 -13.39
CA PHE A 20 52.94 -48.81 -12.12
C PHE A 20 54.50 -48.58 -11.98
N PRO A 21 55.04 -47.96 -10.90
CA PRO A 21 56.48 -47.65 -10.72
C PRO A 21 57.23 -48.63 -9.78
N ILE A 22 58.51 -48.30 -9.43
CA ILE A 22 59.31 -48.65 -8.21
C ILE A 22 60.72 -49.30 -8.46
N LEU A 23 61.76 -48.55 -8.07
CA LEU A 23 62.98 -48.88 -7.28
C LEU A 23 63.75 -50.23 -7.41
N PHE A 24 65.08 -50.17 -7.64
CA PHE A 24 66.23 -50.81 -6.92
C PHE A 24 67.51 -50.56 -7.77
N LEU A 25 68.64 -49.99 -7.30
CA LEU A 25 69.68 -50.35 -6.30
C LEU A 25 70.95 -51.02 -6.92
N PHE A 26 72.11 -50.62 -6.38
CA PHE A 26 73.53 -50.92 -6.68
C PHE A 26 73.98 -52.36 -7.04
N ILE A 27 75.17 -52.42 -7.70
CA ILE A 27 76.34 -53.38 -7.60
C ILE A 27 76.99 -53.47 -9.01
N ILE A 28 78.20 -52.96 -9.33
CA ILE A 28 79.59 -53.36 -8.97
C ILE A 28 79.97 -54.80 -9.38
N LEU A 29 80.88 -54.99 -10.36
CA LEU A 29 82.20 -55.69 -10.25
C LEU A 29 82.74 -56.27 -11.60
N LEU A 30 83.95 -55.82 -11.97
CA LEU A 30 85.10 -56.43 -12.69
C LEU A 30 85.03 -57.54 -13.80
N THR A 31 85.76 -57.23 -14.89
CA THR A 31 86.86 -57.99 -15.57
C THR A 31 86.69 -59.39 -16.16
N LEU A 32 87.30 -59.61 -17.34
CA LEU A 32 88.60 -60.29 -17.57
C LEU A 32 88.99 -60.12 -19.08
N VAL A 33 90.20 -59.62 -19.40
CA VAL A 33 91.36 -60.34 -20.02
C VAL A 33 91.14 -60.62 -21.52
N ASP A 34 92.03 -60.20 -22.43
CA ASP A 34 93.37 -60.77 -22.64
C ASP A 34 94.58 -59.81 -22.64
N CYS A 35 95.73 -60.41 -22.35
CA CYS A 35 97.09 -59.86 -22.47
C CYS A 35 98.00 -60.95 -23.09
N ILE A 36 99.31 -60.69 -23.24
CA ILE A 36 100.31 -61.53 -23.97
C ILE A 36 100.14 -61.38 -25.50
N GLY A 37 101.16 -61.17 -26.34
CA GLY A 37 102.64 -61.07 -26.24
C GLY A 37 103.14 -61.22 -27.70
N GLY A 38 104.22 -60.61 -28.21
CA GLY A 38 105.48 -60.28 -27.57
C GLY A 38 106.62 -61.08 -28.22
N ASN A 39 107.04 -60.74 -29.46
CA ASN A 39 108.38 -60.98 -30.03
C ASN A 39 108.50 -60.52 -31.51
N GLY A 40 109.69 -60.06 -31.92
CA GLY A 40 110.03 -59.81 -33.34
C GLY A 40 110.93 -58.60 -33.60
N SER A 41 112.25 -58.75 -33.42
CA SER A 41 113.26 -57.70 -33.65
C SER A 41 114.10 -57.96 -34.91
N THR A 42 114.36 -56.91 -35.71
CA THR A 42 115.53 -56.77 -36.62
C THR A 42 115.84 -55.28 -36.82
N THR A 43 116.74 -54.66 -36.06
CA THR A 43 118.22 -54.54 -36.26
C THR A 43 118.72 -53.47 -37.24
N PHE A 44 119.39 -52.44 -36.70
CA PHE A 44 120.79 -52.08 -37.05
C PHE A 44 121.39 -51.24 -35.90
N LYS A 45 122.20 -51.83 -35.00
CA LYS A 45 123.68 -51.77 -34.94
C LYS A 45 124.26 -50.32 -34.92
N GLY A 46 125.05 -49.91 -33.92
CA GLY A 46 125.60 -50.70 -32.81
C GLY A 46 126.31 -49.92 -31.68
N ILE A 47 126.98 -50.69 -30.82
CA ILE A 47 127.53 -50.38 -29.47
C ILE A 47 128.96 -50.99 -29.43
N ILE A 48 129.94 -50.69 -28.55
CA ILE A 48 130.03 -50.02 -27.23
C ILE A 48 131.40 -49.26 -27.20
N PHE A 49 131.65 -48.22 -26.38
CA PHE A 49 132.41 -48.22 -25.11
C PHE A 49 132.87 -46.77 -24.78
N GLY A 50 133.19 -46.47 -23.52
CA GLY A 50 134.02 -45.31 -23.14
C GLY A 50 135.12 -45.76 -22.15
N PRO A 51 135.88 -44.85 -21.50
CA PRO A 51 136.12 -43.42 -21.76
C PRO A 51 137.62 -43.15 -22.06
N VAL A 52 138.12 -41.94 -21.74
CA VAL A 52 139.54 -41.50 -21.55
C VAL A 52 140.16 -40.58 -22.63
N ASN A 53 140.47 -39.35 -22.18
CA ASN A 53 141.51 -38.38 -22.57
C ASN A 53 141.64 -37.75 -23.98
N ASN A 54 141.39 -36.43 -23.97
CA ASN A 54 142.26 -35.33 -24.41
C ASN A 54 142.51 -35.02 -25.90
N LEU A 55 142.64 -33.70 -26.14
CA LEU A 55 143.26 -33.04 -27.31
C LEU A 55 142.57 -33.21 -28.67
N LEU A 56 141.74 -32.24 -29.05
CA LEU A 56 142.13 -31.18 -29.99
C LEU A 56 140.98 -30.16 -30.18
N GLN A 57 141.31 -28.86 -30.17
CA GLN A 57 140.38 -27.80 -30.55
C GLN A 57 140.21 -27.76 -32.08
N SER A 58 139.01 -27.43 -32.54
CA SER A 58 138.80 -26.84 -33.86
C SER A 58 137.87 -25.61 -33.74
N PRO A 59 138.06 -24.53 -34.51
CA PRO A 59 137.48 -23.23 -34.18
C PRO A 59 136.00 -23.10 -34.54
N ALA A 60 135.32 -22.17 -33.85
CA ALA A 60 133.92 -21.84 -34.08
C ALA A 60 133.66 -21.26 -35.47
N SER A 61 132.50 -21.59 -36.04
CA SER A 61 131.95 -20.93 -37.23
C SER A 61 131.41 -19.55 -36.87
N ASN A 62 132.17 -18.49 -37.20
CA ASN A 62 131.71 -17.11 -37.08
C ASN A 62 130.73 -16.76 -38.22
N ASN A 63 129.47 -17.15 -38.05
CA ASN A 63 128.36 -16.64 -38.87
C ASN A 63 127.81 -15.37 -38.19
N PRO A 64 127.67 -14.21 -38.88
CA PRO A 64 127.31 -12.95 -38.25
C PRO A 64 125.94 -13.01 -37.57
N LEU A 65 125.81 -12.25 -36.47
CA LEU A 65 124.60 -12.28 -35.67
C LEU A 65 123.44 -11.60 -36.42
N SER A 66 122.31 -12.29 -36.56
CA SER A 66 121.06 -11.70 -37.01
C SER A 66 119.87 -12.24 -36.22
N VAL A 67 118.87 -11.39 -36.02
CA VAL A 67 117.59 -11.71 -35.37
C VAL A 67 116.50 -10.94 -36.10
N ASN A 68 115.46 -11.64 -36.57
CA ASN A 68 114.36 -11.00 -37.31
C ASN A 68 112.99 -11.61 -36.98
N TYR A 69 112.02 -10.75 -36.70
CA TYR A 69 110.63 -11.09 -36.42
C TYR A 69 109.76 -10.71 -37.62
N SER A 70 109.59 -11.65 -38.55
CA SER A 70 108.92 -11.42 -39.85
C SER A 70 107.42 -11.12 -39.77
N SER A 71 106.82 -11.19 -38.58
CA SER A 71 105.37 -11.07 -38.37
C SER A 71 104.96 -9.90 -37.46
N SER A 72 105.88 -8.99 -37.15
CA SER A 72 105.54 -7.71 -36.49
C SER A 72 104.83 -6.78 -37.49
N PRO A 73 103.74 -6.06 -37.11
CA PRO A 73 103.19 -5.89 -35.77
C PRO A 73 102.34 -7.06 -35.28
N TYR A 74 102.48 -7.39 -34.00
CA TYR A 74 101.70 -8.42 -33.31
C TYR A 74 100.48 -7.82 -32.60
N ILE A 75 99.34 -8.47 -32.72
CA ILE A 75 98.09 -8.12 -32.05
C ILE A 75 97.63 -9.34 -31.27
N PHE A 76 97.48 -9.19 -29.95
CA PHE A 76 97.00 -10.25 -29.06
C PHE A 76 95.67 -9.86 -28.43
N THR A 77 94.93 -10.87 -27.97
CA THR A 77 93.75 -10.68 -27.13
C THR A 77 94.14 -10.90 -25.68
N LYS A 78 93.75 -9.97 -24.80
CA LYS A 78 93.94 -10.08 -23.36
C LYS A 78 93.34 -11.39 -22.83
N ASP A 79 94.07 -12.01 -21.90
CA ASP A 79 93.74 -13.27 -21.22
C ASP A 79 93.67 -14.51 -22.14
N ALA A 80 94.06 -14.39 -23.42
CA ALA A 80 94.25 -15.51 -24.34
C ALA A 80 95.75 -15.85 -24.46
N PRO A 81 96.17 -17.13 -24.34
CA PRO A 81 97.57 -17.51 -24.56
C PRO A 81 97.98 -17.23 -26.01
N ILE A 82 99.21 -16.75 -26.22
CA ILE A 82 99.75 -16.52 -27.55
C ILE A 82 100.43 -17.79 -28.08
N GLU A 83 100.34 -18.01 -29.38
CA GLU A 83 101.27 -18.93 -30.06
C GLU A 83 102.70 -18.38 -29.92
N PRO A 84 103.69 -19.20 -29.50
CA PRO A 84 105.05 -18.72 -29.28
C PRO A 84 105.68 -18.10 -30.53
N ILE A 85 106.06 -16.83 -30.44
CA ILE A 85 106.75 -16.14 -31.52
C ILE A 85 108.22 -16.58 -31.51
N GLN A 86 108.63 -17.23 -32.60
CA GLN A 86 110.03 -17.56 -32.85
C GLN A 86 110.63 -16.59 -33.88
N PRO A 87 111.76 -15.93 -33.58
CA PRO A 87 112.50 -15.15 -34.58
C PRO A 87 113.33 -16.05 -35.48
N ASN A 88 113.58 -15.58 -36.71
CA ASN A 88 114.62 -16.15 -37.57
C ASN A 88 115.99 -15.64 -37.09
N ILE A 89 116.93 -16.55 -36.79
CA ILE A 89 118.23 -16.24 -36.19
C ILE A 89 119.38 -16.79 -37.03
N SER A 90 120.48 -16.04 -37.13
CA SER A 90 121.80 -16.56 -37.53
C SER A 90 122.87 -16.20 -36.49
N GLY A 91 123.87 -17.07 -36.33
CA GLY A 91 124.89 -16.94 -35.29
C GLY A 91 124.42 -17.47 -33.93
N SER A 92 125.33 -17.55 -32.96
CA SER A 92 124.97 -17.89 -31.57
C SER A 92 124.45 -16.66 -30.83
N ILE A 93 123.39 -16.87 -30.04
CA ILE A 93 122.87 -15.91 -29.06
C ILE A 93 123.28 -16.40 -27.67
N GLU A 94 123.84 -15.51 -26.86
CA GLU A 94 124.10 -15.78 -25.44
C GLU A 94 123.12 -15.02 -24.53
N GLN A 95 122.61 -13.87 -24.98
CA GLN A 95 121.66 -13.05 -24.24
C GLN A 95 120.62 -12.39 -25.17
N CYS A 96 119.35 -12.46 -24.76
CA CYS A 96 118.21 -11.74 -25.34
C CYS A 96 117.48 -10.91 -24.27
N SER A 97 117.03 -9.71 -24.64
CA SER A 97 116.22 -8.84 -23.78
C SER A 97 115.29 -7.94 -24.60
N SER A 98 114.24 -7.42 -23.97
CA SER A 98 113.30 -6.44 -24.54
C SER A 98 113.33 -5.13 -23.77
N ASN A 99 113.31 -3.99 -24.46
CA ASN A 99 113.10 -2.67 -23.85
C ASN A 99 111.99 -1.89 -24.58
N PRO A 100 110.92 -1.42 -23.90
CA PRO A 100 110.58 -1.69 -22.49
C PRO A 100 110.31 -3.18 -22.22
N ALA A 101 110.09 -3.55 -20.95
CA ALA A 101 109.70 -4.92 -20.61
C ALA A 101 108.40 -5.33 -21.33
N LEU A 102 108.32 -6.56 -21.82
CA LEU A 102 107.15 -7.09 -22.52
C LEU A 102 105.84 -6.94 -21.71
N PRO A 103 104.67 -6.94 -22.38
CA PRO A 103 103.37 -6.83 -21.73
C PRO A 103 103.20 -7.84 -20.60
N THR A 104 102.55 -7.45 -19.50
CA THR A 104 102.45 -8.29 -18.31
C THR A 104 101.85 -9.65 -18.64
N GLY A 105 102.57 -10.74 -18.34
CA GLY A 105 102.20 -12.11 -18.68
C GLY A 105 102.80 -12.67 -19.99
N LEU A 106 103.50 -11.84 -20.77
CA LEU A 106 104.42 -12.29 -21.82
C LEU A 106 105.87 -12.31 -21.31
N LEU A 107 106.64 -13.31 -21.77
CA LEU A 107 108.03 -13.54 -21.41
C LEU A 107 108.86 -13.73 -22.68
N ILE A 108 110.09 -13.19 -22.69
CA ILE A 108 111.10 -13.47 -23.70
C ILE A 108 112.13 -14.46 -23.13
N ASP A 109 112.41 -15.52 -23.87
CA ASP A 109 113.46 -16.46 -23.53
C ASP A 109 114.85 -15.83 -23.76
N GLY A 110 115.66 -15.79 -22.70
CA GLY A 110 116.93 -15.08 -22.68
C GLY A 110 118.04 -15.67 -23.55
N LYS A 111 117.84 -16.80 -24.23
CA LYS A 111 118.85 -17.47 -25.08
C LYS A 111 118.38 -17.74 -26.51
N THR A 112 117.08 -17.80 -26.73
CA THR A 112 116.46 -18.07 -28.04
C THR A 112 115.68 -16.87 -28.59
N CYS A 113 115.49 -15.81 -27.80
CA CYS A 113 114.60 -14.69 -28.12
C CYS A 113 113.13 -15.09 -28.38
N ASN A 114 112.71 -16.32 -28.06
CA ASN A 114 111.31 -16.73 -28.23
C ASN A 114 110.39 -15.94 -27.27
N ILE A 115 109.27 -15.42 -27.78
CA ILE A 115 108.28 -14.70 -26.96
C ILE A 115 107.05 -15.58 -26.76
N SER A 116 106.62 -15.81 -25.52
CA SER A 116 105.47 -16.67 -25.18
C SER A 116 104.74 -16.19 -23.92
N GLY A 117 103.53 -16.69 -23.68
CA GLY A 117 102.75 -16.42 -22.47
C GLY A 117 101.31 -16.01 -22.75
N THR A 118 100.69 -15.32 -21.79
CA THR A 118 99.30 -14.84 -21.84
C THR A 118 99.27 -13.38 -21.37
N PRO A 119 99.03 -12.39 -22.24
CA PRO A 119 99.02 -10.99 -21.83
C PRO A 119 97.77 -10.67 -21.00
N THR A 120 97.96 -10.16 -19.78
CA THR A 120 96.87 -9.94 -18.80
C THR A 120 96.39 -8.48 -18.71
N LEU A 121 97.05 -7.57 -19.42
CA LEU A 121 96.75 -6.13 -19.43
C LEU A 121 96.51 -5.62 -20.86
N ASN A 122 95.42 -4.88 -21.05
CA ASN A 122 95.16 -4.19 -22.31
C ASN A 122 96.20 -3.10 -22.52
N GLN A 123 96.74 -2.99 -23.72
CA GLN A 123 97.67 -1.91 -24.08
C GLN A 123 97.53 -1.49 -25.54
N PRO A 124 97.73 -0.20 -25.85
CA PRO A 124 97.84 0.28 -27.23
C PRO A 124 99.09 -0.30 -27.91
N ALA A 125 99.15 -0.15 -29.23
CA ALA A 125 100.30 -0.55 -30.04
C ALA A 125 101.57 0.11 -29.50
N THR A 126 102.47 -0.70 -28.94
CA THR A 126 103.69 -0.25 -28.26
C THR A 126 104.90 -0.88 -28.94
N ASN A 127 105.93 -0.07 -29.17
CA ASN A 127 107.18 -0.52 -29.78
C ASN A 127 108.11 -1.12 -28.71
N TYR A 128 108.65 -2.31 -28.99
CA TYR A 128 109.61 -3.02 -28.16
C TYR A 128 110.87 -3.26 -28.96
N THR A 129 112.00 -2.74 -28.49
CA THR A 129 113.30 -3.07 -29.07
C THR A 129 113.79 -4.36 -28.43
N ILE A 130 113.92 -5.42 -29.22
CA ILE A 130 114.56 -6.66 -28.82
C ILE A 130 116.05 -6.56 -29.15
N THR A 131 116.89 -6.76 -28.13
CA THR A 131 118.35 -6.80 -28.27
C THR A 131 118.80 -8.23 -28.12
N ALA A 132 119.47 -8.76 -29.15
CA ALA A 132 120.16 -10.05 -29.10
C ALA A 132 121.67 -9.82 -29.18
N SER A 133 122.45 -10.49 -28.33
CA SER A 133 123.90 -10.33 -28.29
C SER A 133 124.67 -11.62 -28.00
N ASN A 134 125.93 -11.61 -28.42
CA ASN A 134 126.98 -12.54 -28.01
C ASN A 134 128.25 -11.74 -27.64
N GLN A 135 129.36 -12.42 -27.37
CA GLN A 135 130.60 -11.80 -26.88
C GLN A 135 131.26 -10.82 -27.87
N SER A 136 130.84 -10.81 -29.14
CA SER A 136 131.46 -10.00 -30.20
C SER A 136 130.51 -9.00 -30.87
N GLU A 137 129.21 -9.29 -30.94
CA GLU A 137 128.23 -8.48 -31.65
C GLU A 137 126.91 -8.33 -30.87
N SER A 138 126.21 -7.22 -31.12
CA SER A 138 124.85 -6.97 -30.64
C SER A 138 123.99 -6.43 -31.78
N LYS A 139 122.74 -6.90 -31.88
CA LYS A 139 121.76 -6.47 -32.89
C LYS A 139 120.43 -6.13 -32.22
N ASN A 140 119.81 -5.07 -32.73
CA ASN A 140 118.50 -4.60 -32.30
C ASN A 140 117.48 -4.81 -33.41
N VAL A 141 116.31 -5.34 -33.05
CA VAL A 141 115.13 -5.42 -33.91
C VAL A 141 113.93 -4.88 -33.16
N THR A 142 113.17 -3.97 -33.80
CA THR A 142 111.96 -3.40 -33.19
C THR A 142 110.74 -4.19 -33.61
N ILE A 143 110.00 -4.71 -32.64
CA ILE A 143 108.67 -5.28 -32.84
C ILE A 143 107.61 -4.36 -32.26
N VAL A 144 106.37 -4.48 -32.72
CA VAL A 144 105.22 -3.76 -32.15
C VAL A 144 104.28 -4.78 -31.56
N ILE A 145 103.81 -4.57 -30.32
CA ILE A 145 102.80 -5.43 -29.68
C ILE A 145 101.61 -4.58 -29.23
N THR A 146 100.41 -5.01 -29.61
CA THR A 146 99.12 -4.50 -29.14
C THR A 146 98.41 -5.60 -28.34
N VAL A 147 97.74 -5.26 -27.23
CA VAL A 147 96.88 -6.21 -26.51
C VAL A 147 95.48 -5.61 -26.39
N ASN A 148 94.55 -6.19 -27.16
CA ASN A 148 93.15 -5.79 -27.23
C ASN A 148 92.32 -6.49 -26.15
N ALA A 149 91.25 -5.84 -25.68
CA ALA A 149 90.33 -6.49 -24.74
C ALA A 149 89.57 -7.63 -25.42
N ASN A 150 89.36 -8.74 -24.71
CA ASN A 150 88.57 -9.86 -25.21
C ASN A 150 87.12 -9.42 -25.52
N PRO A 151 86.65 -9.49 -26.79
CA PRO A 151 85.31 -9.03 -27.15
C PRO A 151 84.22 -9.85 -26.44
N PRO A 152 83.06 -9.25 -26.11
CA PRO A 152 81.93 -9.98 -25.53
C PRO A 152 81.47 -11.11 -26.46
N ALA A 153 81.31 -12.31 -25.89
CA ALA A 153 80.80 -13.48 -26.60
C ALA A 153 79.85 -14.30 -25.72
N ALA A 154 79.05 -15.16 -26.36
CA ALA A 154 78.11 -16.08 -25.72
C ALA A 154 77.16 -15.42 -24.68
N LEU A 155 76.70 -14.19 -24.97
CA LEU A 155 75.70 -13.51 -24.14
C LEU A 155 74.39 -14.31 -24.15
N ASN A 156 73.97 -14.79 -22.98
CA ASN A 156 72.80 -15.64 -22.85
C ASN A 156 72.06 -15.38 -21.53
N PHE A 157 70.74 -15.27 -21.60
CA PHE A 157 69.87 -15.30 -20.42
C PHE A 157 69.37 -16.74 -20.22
N ALA A 158 69.44 -17.25 -18.99
CA ALA A 158 69.05 -18.64 -18.68
C ALA A 158 67.57 -18.95 -19.01
N VAL A 159 66.73 -17.93 -19.10
CA VAL A 159 65.35 -18.00 -19.61
C VAL A 159 65.20 -16.90 -20.68
N PRO A 160 64.78 -17.20 -21.91
CA PRO A 160 64.64 -16.20 -22.98
C PRO A 160 63.30 -15.46 -22.96
N VAL A 161 62.33 -15.88 -22.13
CA VAL A 161 61.00 -15.26 -22.02
C VAL A 161 60.75 -14.84 -20.58
N PHE A 162 60.49 -13.55 -20.39
CA PHE A 162 60.16 -12.95 -19.09
C PHE A 162 58.71 -12.50 -19.06
N THR A 163 58.01 -12.88 -18.00
CA THR A 163 56.66 -12.40 -17.70
C THR A 163 56.70 -11.67 -16.36
N PHE A 164 56.38 -10.38 -16.40
CA PHE A 164 56.31 -9.53 -15.20
C PHE A 164 54.86 -9.09 -14.94
N THR A 165 54.64 -8.55 -13.74
CA THR A 165 53.35 -7.96 -13.35
C THR A 165 53.53 -6.46 -13.14
N ALA A 166 52.70 -5.65 -13.81
CA ALA A 166 52.74 -4.20 -13.71
C ALA A 166 52.47 -3.74 -12.26
N GLY A 167 53.32 -2.86 -11.73
CA GLY A 167 53.18 -2.27 -10.40
C GLY A 167 53.56 -3.17 -9.23
N ALA A 168 54.19 -4.33 -9.47
CA ALA A 168 54.67 -5.20 -8.41
C ALA A 168 55.82 -4.56 -7.61
N LEU A 169 55.68 -4.50 -6.27
CA LEU A 169 56.68 -3.95 -5.36
C LEU A 169 56.99 -4.94 -4.22
N PRO A 170 58.27 -5.10 -3.81
CA PRO A 170 59.47 -4.55 -4.46
C PRO A 170 59.72 -5.18 -5.85
N GLY A 171 60.63 -4.56 -6.62
CA GLY A 171 61.06 -5.11 -7.91
C GLY A 171 61.73 -6.48 -7.77
N PHE A 172 61.82 -7.21 -8.89
CA PHE A 172 62.44 -8.54 -8.92
C PHE A 172 63.97 -8.44 -8.75
N ALA A 173 64.59 -9.53 -8.26
CA ALA A 173 66.03 -9.62 -8.13
C ALA A 173 66.70 -9.49 -9.53
N PRO A 174 67.77 -8.69 -9.69
CA PRO A 174 68.38 -8.43 -11.00
C PRO A 174 68.71 -9.72 -11.76
N ILE A 175 68.19 -9.84 -12.98
CA ILE A 175 68.40 -10.99 -13.85
C ILE A 175 69.71 -10.75 -14.61
N VAL A 176 70.75 -11.51 -14.27
CA VAL A 176 72.09 -11.38 -14.84
C VAL A 176 72.29 -12.42 -15.95
N PRO A 177 72.71 -12.04 -17.17
CA PRO A 177 73.06 -12.99 -18.21
C PRO A 177 74.45 -13.59 -17.99
N SER A 178 74.68 -14.79 -18.53
CA SER A 178 76.03 -15.36 -18.70
C SER A 178 76.68 -14.80 -19.96
N TYR A 179 77.98 -14.48 -19.91
CA TYR A 179 78.79 -14.08 -21.07
C TYR A 179 80.28 -14.35 -20.82
N THR A 180 81.09 -14.33 -21.88
CA THR A 180 82.56 -14.30 -21.83
C THR A 180 83.09 -12.99 -22.43
N GLY A 181 84.35 -12.66 -22.15
CA GLY A 181 84.96 -11.39 -22.57
C GLY A 181 84.60 -10.20 -21.66
N THR A 182 85.02 -8.98 -22.03
CA THR A 182 84.79 -7.76 -21.26
C THR A 182 83.75 -6.86 -21.93
N ILE A 183 82.62 -6.64 -21.25
CA ILE A 183 81.58 -5.70 -21.66
C ILE A 183 81.95 -4.29 -21.20
N THR A 184 81.86 -3.30 -22.10
CA THR A 184 81.94 -1.87 -21.73
C THR A 184 80.67 -1.09 -22.07
N ASN A 185 79.79 -1.67 -22.90
CA ASN A 185 78.48 -1.11 -23.23
C ASN A 185 77.45 -2.22 -23.43
N CYS A 186 76.21 -1.97 -23.01
CA CYS A 186 75.06 -2.85 -23.16
C CYS A 186 73.84 -2.00 -23.54
N ILE A 187 73.24 -2.31 -24.68
CA ILE A 187 72.07 -1.60 -25.21
C ILE A 187 70.99 -2.59 -25.64
N SER A 188 69.73 -2.14 -25.63
CA SER A 188 68.65 -2.80 -26.35
C SER A 188 68.36 -2.07 -27.66
N ASP A 189 67.87 -2.79 -28.67
CA ASP A 189 67.40 -2.27 -29.95
C ASP A 189 66.23 -1.28 -29.84
N ILE A 190 65.32 -1.53 -28.90
CA ILE A 190 64.24 -0.61 -28.50
C ILE A 190 64.27 -0.36 -26.99
N PRO A 191 63.78 0.80 -26.49
CA PRO A 191 63.76 1.09 -25.06
C PRO A 191 63.00 0.03 -24.26
N LEU A 192 63.56 -0.42 -23.13
CA LEU A 192 62.85 -1.32 -22.23
C LEU A 192 61.56 -0.67 -21.69
N PRO A 193 60.55 -1.49 -21.30
CA PRO A 193 59.29 -0.99 -20.75
C PRO A 193 59.50 -0.09 -19.53
N THR A 194 58.67 0.94 -19.37
CA THR A 194 58.80 1.94 -18.30
C THR A 194 58.92 1.28 -16.92
N GLY A 195 60.02 1.56 -16.22
CA GLY A 195 60.34 1.00 -14.90
C GLY A 195 61.26 -0.23 -14.92
N LEU A 196 61.58 -0.79 -16.10
CA LEU A 196 62.67 -1.74 -16.30
C LEU A 196 63.95 -1.02 -16.73
N PHE A 197 65.10 -1.53 -16.27
CA PHE A 197 66.42 -0.96 -16.50
C PHE A 197 67.40 -2.05 -16.98
N LEU A 198 68.27 -1.69 -17.93
CA LEU A 198 69.37 -2.52 -18.42
C LEU A 198 70.70 -2.00 -17.86
N GLY A 199 71.49 -2.87 -17.22
CA GLY A 199 72.82 -2.54 -16.74
C GLY A 199 73.82 -2.38 -17.90
N THR A 200 74.45 -1.21 -17.99
CA THR A 200 75.29 -0.82 -19.14
C THR A 200 76.64 -1.54 -19.24
N THR A 201 77.10 -2.20 -18.18
CA THR A 201 78.41 -2.88 -18.13
C THR A 201 78.31 -4.39 -17.88
N ASN A 202 77.11 -4.92 -17.67
CA ASN A 202 76.86 -6.34 -17.35
C ASN A 202 75.59 -6.91 -18.00
N CYS A 203 74.84 -6.11 -18.77
CA CYS A 203 73.56 -6.46 -19.38
C CYS A 203 72.49 -7.00 -18.40
N SER A 204 72.60 -6.74 -17.08
CA SER A 204 71.61 -7.24 -16.12
C SER A 204 70.30 -6.46 -16.20
N ILE A 205 69.15 -7.14 -16.17
CA ILE A 205 67.83 -6.52 -16.21
C ILE A 205 67.27 -6.41 -14.79
N SER A 206 66.77 -5.23 -14.41
CA SER A 206 66.22 -4.97 -13.08
C SER A 206 65.06 -3.97 -13.11
N GLY A 207 64.39 -3.78 -11.96
CA GLY A 207 63.35 -2.75 -11.78
C GLY A 207 61.95 -3.31 -11.51
N SER A 208 60.94 -2.51 -11.81
CA SER A 208 59.51 -2.88 -11.71
C SER A 208 58.74 -2.18 -12.83
N PRO A 209 58.16 -2.93 -13.79
CA PRO A 209 57.42 -2.31 -14.89
C PRO A 209 56.12 -1.68 -14.40
N THR A 210 55.75 -0.53 -14.96
CA THR A 210 54.53 0.20 -14.56
C THR A 210 53.38 0.11 -15.57
N THR A 211 53.67 -0.26 -16.82
CA THR A 211 52.69 -0.32 -17.91
C THR A 211 52.55 -1.73 -18.47
N THR A 212 51.31 -2.18 -18.73
CA THR A 212 51.03 -3.48 -19.34
C THR A 212 51.44 -3.53 -20.80
N GLN A 213 51.96 -4.68 -21.26
CA GLN A 213 52.45 -4.87 -22.61
C GLN A 213 52.33 -6.34 -23.03
N GLY A 214 51.92 -6.59 -24.28
CA GLY A 214 51.94 -7.92 -24.88
C GLY A 214 53.38 -8.44 -25.12
N PRO A 215 53.54 -9.73 -25.45
CA PRO A 215 54.85 -10.33 -25.70
C PRO A 215 55.61 -9.57 -26.80
N THR A 216 56.72 -8.95 -26.43
CA THR A 216 57.55 -8.11 -27.31
C THR A 216 59.00 -8.56 -27.23
N ASN A 217 59.65 -8.69 -28.38
CA ASN A 217 61.05 -9.10 -28.46
C ASN A 217 61.99 -7.89 -28.34
N TYR A 218 63.09 -8.08 -27.62
CA TYR A 218 64.16 -7.12 -27.39
C TYR A 218 65.49 -7.78 -27.73
N THR A 219 66.29 -7.13 -28.59
CA THR A 219 67.63 -7.58 -28.95
C THR A 219 68.64 -6.87 -28.04
N ILE A 220 69.15 -7.60 -27.03
CA ILE A 220 70.17 -7.08 -26.12
C ILE A 220 71.54 -7.29 -26.76
N THR A 221 72.27 -6.19 -26.98
CA THR A 221 73.61 -6.19 -27.57
C THR A 221 74.64 -5.76 -26.54
N ALA A 222 75.59 -6.65 -26.24
CA ALA A 222 76.78 -6.34 -25.46
C ALA A 222 77.95 -6.03 -26.38
N SER A 223 78.72 -4.97 -26.08
CA SER A 223 79.86 -4.57 -26.91
C SER A 223 81.04 -4.01 -26.11
N ASN A 224 82.20 -4.05 -26.75
CA ASN A 224 83.35 -3.21 -26.44
C ASN A 224 83.98 -2.70 -27.75
N SER A 225 85.10 -1.99 -27.66
CA SER A 225 85.79 -1.42 -28.83
C SER A 225 86.37 -2.43 -29.82
N PHE A 226 86.30 -3.73 -29.53
CA PHE A 226 86.89 -4.82 -30.32
C PHE A 226 85.87 -5.84 -30.84
N GLY A 227 84.61 -5.75 -30.43
CA GLY A 227 83.54 -6.63 -30.92
C GLY A 227 82.23 -6.50 -30.16
N SER A 228 81.22 -7.19 -30.65
CA SER A 228 79.89 -7.27 -30.02
C SER A 228 79.27 -8.65 -30.19
N THR A 229 78.33 -8.96 -29.30
CA THR A 229 77.46 -10.13 -29.37
C THR A 229 76.05 -9.71 -28.97
N ASN A 230 75.04 -10.45 -29.40
CA ASN A 230 73.65 -10.15 -29.06
C ASN A 230 72.85 -11.41 -28.72
N THR A 231 71.73 -11.19 -28.03
CA THR A 231 70.74 -12.21 -27.71
C THR A 231 69.35 -11.60 -27.73
N VAL A 232 68.33 -12.40 -28.05
CA VAL A 232 66.93 -11.96 -28.08
C VAL A 232 66.23 -12.46 -26.84
N ILE A 233 65.48 -11.57 -26.18
CA ILE A 233 64.59 -11.91 -25.07
C ILE A 233 63.17 -11.43 -25.40
N THR A 234 62.15 -12.14 -24.93
CA THR A 234 60.75 -11.71 -25.02
C THR A 234 60.29 -11.22 -23.66
N ILE A 235 59.73 -10.01 -23.57
CA ILE A 235 59.14 -9.47 -22.34
C ILE A 235 57.62 -9.35 -22.52
N THR A 236 56.86 -9.85 -21.55
CA THR A 236 55.41 -9.65 -21.40
C THR A 236 55.13 -9.02 -20.04
N ILE A 237 54.24 -8.03 -19.97
CA ILE A 237 53.85 -7.37 -18.72
C ILE A 237 52.34 -7.46 -18.55
N ASN A 238 51.91 -8.33 -17.64
CA ASN A 238 50.52 -8.56 -17.30
C ASN A 238 50.06 -7.62 -16.17
N ILE A 239 48.75 -7.48 -15.99
CA ILE A 239 48.19 -6.78 -14.83
C ILE A 239 48.04 -7.75 -13.65
N ALA A 240 48.12 -7.27 -12.42
CA ALA A 240 47.79 -8.11 -11.26
C ALA A 240 46.26 -8.36 -11.22
N PRO A 241 45.77 -9.58 -10.92
CA PRO A 241 44.34 -9.78 -10.69
C PRO A 241 43.85 -8.95 -9.49
N PRO A 242 42.59 -8.50 -9.45
CA PRO A 242 42.06 -7.76 -8.31
C PRO A 242 42.04 -8.64 -7.06
N SER A 243 42.22 -8.03 -5.89
CA SER A 243 42.32 -8.73 -4.61
C SER A 243 41.61 -7.95 -3.49
N ALA A 244 41.40 -8.61 -2.34
CA ALA A 244 40.79 -8.02 -1.14
C ALA A 244 39.44 -7.29 -1.37
N LEU A 245 38.61 -7.77 -2.31
CA LEU A 245 37.26 -7.24 -2.51
C LEU A 245 36.41 -7.44 -1.25
N ASN A 246 35.79 -6.36 -0.78
CA ASN A 246 34.96 -6.35 0.42
C ASN A 246 33.87 -5.28 0.32
N TYR A 247 32.67 -5.61 0.82
CA TYR A 247 31.53 -4.70 0.94
C TYR A 247 31.19 -4.50 2.42
N ALA A 248 31.76 -3.45 3.01
CA ALA A 248 31.44 -3.07 4.39
C ALA A 248 29.94 -2.77 4.53
N GLY A 249 29.34 -3.28 5.61
CA GLY A 249 27.92 -3.07 5.92
C GLY A 249 26.95 -4.11 5.36
N SER A 250 27.41 -5.17 4.67
CA SER A 250 26.54 -6.32 4.39
C SER A 250 26.26 -7.12 5.68
N PRO A 251 25.05 -7.65 5.93
CA PRO A 251 23.86 -7.67 5.07
C PRO A 251 23.18 -6.31 4.92
N PHE A 252 22.78 -5.96 3.70
CA PHE A 252 22.08 -4.72 3.39
C PHE A 252 20.56 -4.88 3.47
N VAL A 253 19.89 -3.92 4.11
CA VAL A 253 18.43 -3.82 4.16
C VAL A 253 18.03 -2.47 3.60
N PHE A 254 17.25 -2.47 2.52
CA PHE A 254 16.76 -1.27 1.85
C PHE A 254 15.24 -1.16 1.94
N THR A 255 14.74 0.06 1.74
CA THR A 255 13.31 0.35 1.68
C THR A 255 12.90 0.59 0.22
N GLN A 256 11.85 -0.07 -0.24
CA GLN A 256 11.31 0.07 -1.59
C GLN A 256 10.98 1.54 -1.90
N GLY A 257 11.43 2.04 -3.04
CA GLY A 257 11.24 3.42 -3.48
C GLY A 257 12.17 4.46 -2.82
N ALA A 258 12.98 4.08 -1.83
CA ALA A 258 13.98 4.97 -1.24
C ALA A 258 15.33 4.82 -1.96
N THR A 259 15.88 5.92 -2.49
CA THR A 259 17.21 5.92 -3.13
C THR A 259 18.29 5.59 -2.10
N ILE A 260 19.14 4.60 -2.41
CA ILE A 260 20.21 4.19 -1.50
C ILE A 260 21.40 5.16 -1.55
N ALA A 261 22.11 5.31 -0.43
CA ALA A 261 23.46 5.85 -0.48
C ALA A 261 24.36 4.90 -1.29
N ILE A 262 25.26 5.45 -2.11
CA ILE A 262 26.12 4.64 -2.98
C ILE A 262 27.08 3.81 -2.13
N ILE A 263 26.96 2.48 -2.22
CA ILE A 263 27.83 1.54 -1.52
C ILE A 263 29.11 1.40 -2.33
N HIS A 264 30.22 1.84 -1.74
CA HIS A 264 31.55 1.74 -2.34
C HIS A 264 32.27 0.51 -1.77
N PRO A 265 32.64 -0.49 -2.58
CA PRO A 265 33.49 -1.57 -2.13
C PRO A 265 34.93 -1.11 -1.93
N THR A 266 35.68 -1.85 -1.13
CA THR A 266 37.14 -1.77 -1.05
C THR A 266 37.76 -2.93 -1.81
N TYR A 267 38.81 -2.70 -2.59
CA TYR A 267 39.63 -3.72 -3.25
C TYR A 267 41.05 -3.19 -3.54
N THR A 268 41.99 -4.10 -3.81
CA THR A 268 43.36 -3.80 -4.24
C THR A 268 43.61 -4.26 -5.68
N GLY A 269 44.46 -3.54 -6.41
CA GLY A 269 44.69 -3.75 -7.83
C GLY A 269 43.66 -3.05 -8.73
N THR A 270 43.79 -3.24 -10.04
CA THR A 270 42.96 -2.56 -11.04
C THR A 270 41.77 -3.42 -11.45
N VAL A 271 40.55 -2.87 -11.31
CA VAL A 271 39.31 -3.51 -11.76
C VAL A 271 38.90 -2.88 -13.09
N THR A 272 38.54 -3.71 -14.09
CA THR A 272 38.06 -3.25 -15.40
C THR A 272 36.63 -3.69 -15.70
N ALA A 273 36.11 -4.71 -14.99
CA ALA A 273 34.73 -5.15 -15.09
C ALA A 273 34.21 -5.65 -13.74
N CYS A 274 32.90 -5.48 -13.53
CA CYS A 274 32.18 -5.91 -12.34
C CYS A 274 30.90 -6.63 -12.75
N ASN A 275 30.62 -7.77 -12.13
CA ASN A 275 29.45 -8.57 -12.43
C ASN A 275 28.82 -9.13 -11.14
N SER A 276 27.51 -9.35 -11.16
CA SER A 276 26.78 -10.10 -10.14
C SER A 276 26.39 -11.47 -10.72
N ASP A 277 26.43 -12.53 -9.92
CA ASP A 277 26.06 -13.89 -10.33
C ASP A 277 24.59 -14.01 -10.75
N ILE A 278 23.71 -13.25 -10.09
CA ILE A 278 22.32 -13.00 -10.49
C ILE A 278 22.05 -11.48 -10.58
N PRO A 279 21.06 -11.03 -11.39
CA PRO A 279 20.71 -9.62 -11.46
C PRO A 279 20.31 -9.03 -10.11
N LEU A 280 20.82 -7.83 -9.79
CA LEU A 280 20.45 -7.10 -8.58
C LEU A 280 18.93 -6.78 -8.55
N PRO A 281 18.33 -6.52 -7.37
CA PRO A 281 16.93 -6.12 -7.26
C PRO A 281 16.61 -4.94 -8.19
N ALA A 282 15.42 -4.98 -8.82
CA ALA A 282 15.07 -4.01 -9.86
C ALA A 282 15.23 -2.57 -9.37
N GLY A 283 15.91 -1.73 -10.15
CA GLY A 283 16.23 -0.34 -9.79
C GLY A 283 17.56 -0.14 -9.04
N LEU A 284 18.24 -1.22 -8.61
CA LEU A 284 19.65 -1.17 -8.22
C LEU A 284 20.57 -1.44 -9.42
N ILE A 285 21.74 -0.81 -9.43
CA ILE A 285 22.72 -0.84 -10.50
C ILE A 285 24.10 -1.15 -9.91
N LEU A 286 24.84 -2.06 -10.55
CA LEU A 286 26.26 -2.32 -10.28
C LEU A 286 27.11 -1.52 -11.28
N GLY A 287 27.92 -0.60 -10.78
CA GLY A 287 28.83 0.21 -11.60
C GLY A 287 30.12 -0.53 -11.99
N THR A 288 30.87 0.04 -12.94
CA THR A 288 32.16 -0.50 -13.42
C THR A 288 33.27 -0.51 -12.37
N THR A 289 33.15 0.32 -11.32
CA THR A 289 34.00 0.33 -10.12
C THR A 289 33.45 -0.57 -9.00
N CYS A 290 32.50 -1.45 -9.32
CA CYS A 290 31.78 -2.32 -8.39
C CYS A 290 30.92 -1.57 -7.35
N ALA A 291 30.78 -0.24 -7.44
CA ALA A 291 29.87 0.50 -6.58
C ALA A 291 28.40 0.11 -6.86
N ILE A 292 27.58 -0.02 -5.81
CA ILE A 292 26.14 -0.32 -5.93
C ILE A 292 25.34 0.96 -5.61
N SER A 293 24.41 1.32 -6.50
CA SER A 293 23.58 2.53 -6.37
C SER A 293 22.17 2.30 -6.92
N GLY A 294 21.28 3.28 -6.74
CA GLY A 294 19.94 3.30 -7.34
C GLY A 294 18.80 3.35 -6.32
N THR A 295 17.61 2.93 -6.75
CA THR A 295 16.36 2.99 -5.98
C THR A 295 15.61 1.68 -6.18
N PRO A 296 15.60 0.76 -5.20
CA PRO A 296 14.99 -0.56 -5.39
C PRO A 296 13.46 -0.43 -5.51
N THR A 297 12.89 -0.97 -6.59
CA THR A 297 11.46 -0.83 -6.92
C THR A 297 10.62 -2.07 -6.61
N THR A 298 11.26 -3.20 -6.32
CA THR A 298 10.60 -4.49 -6.03
C THR A 298 10.96 -5.01 -4.64
N ILE A 299 9.94 -5.39 -3.86
CA ILE A 299 10.11 -6.07 -2.56
C ILE A 299 10.84 -7.39 -2.78
N GLN A 300 11.77 -7.73 -1.88
CA GLN A 300 12.53 -8.98 -1.97
C GLN A 300 12.95 -9.47 -0.58
N PRO A 301 12.79 -10.77 -0.26
CA PRO A 301 13.41 -11.36 0.93
C PRO A 301 14.94 -11.32 0.84
N ALA A 302 15.60 -11.58 1.97
CA ALA A 302 17.06 -11.67 2.05
C ALA A 302 17.61 -12.68 1.01
N THR A 303 18.31 -12.15 0.01
CA THR A 303 18.90 -12.92 -1.10
C THR A 303 20.40 -12.66 -1.14
N ASN A 304 21.17 -13.71 -1.37
CA ASN A 304 22.62 -13.63 -1.51
C ASN A 304 23.01 -13.37 -2.96
N TYR A 305 24.01 -12.51 -3.16
CA TYR A 305 24.61 -12.14 -4.43
C TYR A 305 26.13 -12.32 -4.30
N ASN A 306 26.77 -12.86 -5.31
CA ASN A 306 28.22 -13.00 -5.35
C ASN A 306 28.82 -11.97 -6.32
N ILE A 307 29.20 -10.80 -5.81
CA ILE A 307 29.72 -9.73 -6.65
C ILE A 307 31.16 -10.01 -6.99
N THR A 308 31.47 -10.03 -8.28
CA THR A 308 32.77 -10.39 -8.84
C THR A 308 33.42 -9.17 -9.49
N ALA A 309 34.60 -8.79 -8.99
CA ALA A 309 35.47 -7.79 -9.60
C ALA A 309 36.53 -8.51 -10.46
N SER A 310 36.78 -8.03 -11.67
CA SER A 310 37.67 -8.71 -12.62
C SER A 310 38.52 -7.77 -13.47
N ASN A 311 39.61 -8.32 -13.98
CA ASN A 311 40.39 -7.79 -15.09
C ASN A 311 40.90 -8.93 -15.99
N ALA A 312 41.70 -8.61 -17.00
CA ALA A 312 42.20 -9.58 -17.99
C ALA A 312 43.05 -10.73 -17.40
N SER A 313 43.58 -10.59 -16.18
CA SER A 313 44.44 -11.57 -15.51
C SER A 313 43.73 -12.39 -14.43
N GLY A 314 42.48 -12.07 -14.08
CA GLY A 314 41.70 -12.84 -13.12
C GLY A 314 40.58 -12.06 -12.45
N SER A 315 39.94 -12.69 -11.47
CA SER A 315 38.83 -12.12 -10.72
C SER A 315 38.85 -12.54 -9.25
N ILE A 316 38.12 -11.78 -8.44
CA ILE A 316 37.80 -12.09 -7.04
C ILE A 316 36.31 -11.82 -6.82
N SER A 317 35.66 -12.64 -5.99
CA SER A 317 34.24 -12.49 -5.68
C SER A 317 34.03 -12.34 -4.18
N PHE A 318 33.01 -11.57 -3.79
CA PHE A 318 32.60 -11.35 -2.41
C PHE A 318 31.08 -11.52 -2.27
N PRO A 319 30.60 -12.37 -1.34
CA PRO A 319 29.17 -12.54 -1.11
C PRO A 319 28.59 -11.36 -0.32
N ILE A 320 27.47 -10.82 -0.79
CA ILE A 320 26.64 -9.85 -0.07
C ILE A 320 25.21 -10.39 0.04
N THR A 321 24.49 -9.99 1.09
CA THR A 321 23.04 -10.24 1.20
C THR A 321 22.30 -8.93 1.03
N ILE A 322 21.22 -8.91 0.25
CA ILE A 322 20.31 -7.76 0.10
C ILE A 322 18.87 -8.19 0.42
N THR A 323 18.21 -7.39 1.26
CA THR A 323 16.76 -7.45 1.54
C THR A 323 16.13 -6.13 1.10
N VAL A 324 14.96 -6.16 0.45
CA VAL A 324 14.18 -4.96 0.11
C VAL A 324 12.82 -5.06 0.79
N ASN A 325 12.65 -4.26 1.85
CA ASN A 325 11.42 -4.15 2.61
C ASN A 325 10.45 -3.16 1.94
N LEU A 326 9.16 -3.36 2.15
CA LEU A 326 8.12 -2.41 1.72
C LEU A 326 8.24 -1.12 2.54
N ALA A 327 8.00 0.05 1.93
CA ALA A 327 7.97 1.32 2.65
C ALA A 327 6.79 1.36 3.65
N PRO A 328 6.98 1.92 4.87
CA PRO A 328 5.88 2.18 5.77
C PRO A 328 4.90 3.18 5.12
N PRO A 329 3.58 3.09 5.37
CA PRO A 329 2.62 4.04 4.80
C PRO A 329 2.86 5.43 5.38
N SER A 330 2.61 6.48 4.61
CA SER A 330 2.84 7.87 5.00
C SER A 330 1.77 8.83 4.47
N ALA A 331 1.73 10.06 5.00
CA ALA A 331 0.83 11.13 4.59
C ALA A 331 -0.68 10.79 4.60
N LEU A 332 -1.12 9.97 5.57
CA LEU A 332 -2.55 9.66 5.75
C LEU A 332 -3.35 10.93 6.06
N SER A 333 -4.38 11.20 5.28
CA SER A 333 -5.25 12.36 5.45
C SER A 333 -6.66 12.10 4.90
N TYR A 334 -7.67 12.74 5.50
CA TYR A 334 -9.06 12.70 5.02
C TYR A 334 -9.48 14.09 4.58
N ALA A 335 -9.90 14.24 3.32
CA ALA A 335 -10.57 15.46 2.90
C ALA A 335 -11.95 15.56 3.57
N GLY A 336 -12.30 16.74 4.08
CA GLY A 336 -13.63 17.01 4.66
C GLY A 336 -13.77 16.79 6.17
N THR A 337 -12.72 16.44 6.90
CA THR A 337 -12.73 16.55 8.38
C THR A 337 -12.69 18.04 8.80
N PRO A 338 -13.45 18.50 9.82
CA PRO A 338 -14.36 17.74 10.67
C PRO A 338 -15.65 17.31 9.96
N PHE A 339 -16.00 16.03 10.08
CA PHE A 339 -17.19 15.46 9.48
C PHE A 339 -18.45 15.74 10.31
N THR A 340 -19.52 16.14 9.64
CA THR A 340 -20.87 16.23 10.23
C THR A 340 -21.79 15.33 9.43
N PHE A 341 -22.35 14.32 10.09
CA PHE A 341 -23.28 13.36 9.49
C PHE A 341 -24.67 13.46 10.12
N THR A 342 -25.66 12.93 9.42
CA THR A 342 -27.07 12.91 9.85
C THR A 342 -27.46 11.47 10.16
N GLN A 343 -28.04 11.23 11.33
CA GLN A 343 -28.52 9.92 11.77
C GLN A 343 -29.47 9.31 10.74
N GLY A 344 -29.25 8.04 10.38
CA GLY A 344 -30.07 7.31 9.40
C GLY A 344 -29.80 7.64 7.93
N ALA A 345 -28.96 8.65 7.62
CA ALA A 345 -28.54 8.95 6.26
C ALA A 345 -27.20 8.27 5.94
N THR A 346 -27.14 7.50 4.85
CA THR A 346 -25.89 6.87 4.38
C THR A 346 -24.87 7.94 4.01
N ILE A 347 -23.65 7.83 4.53
CA ILE A 347 -22.60 8.81 4.25
C ILE A 347 -22.01 8.60 2.85
N THR A 348 -21.58 9.68 2.21
CA THR A 348 -20.62 9.57 1.10
C THR A 348 -19.31 9.03 1.68
N THR A 349 -18.80 7.91 1.14
CA THR A 349 -17.59 7.23 1.63
C THR A 349 -16.41 8.20 1.72
N ALA A 350 -15.94 8.45 2.94
CA ALA A 350 -14.76 9.25 3.21
C ALA A 350 -13.51 8.43 2.85
N THR A 351 -13.01 8.65 1.63
CA THR A 351 -11.82 7.99 1.10
C THR A 351 -10.58 8.81 1.46
N PRO A 352 -9.61 8.25 2.19
CA PRO A 352 -8.39 8.98 2.54
C PRO A 352 -7.40 9.04 1.38
N SER A 353 -6.52 10.03 1.44
CA SER A 353 -5.25 10.00 0.73
C SER A 353 -4.20 9.35 1.64
N VAL A 354 -3.41 8.41 1.10
CA VAL A 354 -2.29 7.75 1.80
C VAL A 354 -1.24 7.35 0.76
N THR A 355 0.04 7.50 1.13
CA THR A 355 1.18 7.11 0.29
C THR A 355 1.73 5.77 0.76
N GLY A 356 2.07 4.89 -0.18
CA GLY A 356 2.55 3.52 0.11
C GLY A 356 1.43 2.50 0.28
N THR A 357 1.80 1.24 0.52
CA THR A 357 0.85 0.13 0.60
C THR A 357 0.42 -0.12 2.05
N VAL A 358 -0.88 0.02 2.31
CA VAL A 358 -1.53 -0.30 3.60
C VAL A 358 -1.99 -1.75 3.59
N THR A 359 -1.71 -2.49 4.68
CA THR A 359 -2.21 -3.88 4.86
C THR A 359 -3.12 -4.02 6.08
N ALA A 360 -3.13 -3.07 7.00
CA ALA A 360 -4.05 -3.00 8.12
C ALA A 360 -4.37 -1.54 8.48
N CYS A 361 -5.65 -1.26 8.75
CA CYS A 361 -6.14 0.06 9.14
C CYS A 361 -7.15 -0.05 10.29
N ASN A 362 -7.04 0.84 11.28
CA ASN A 362 -7.92 0.88 12.45
C ASN A 362 -8.18 2.32 12.89
N SER A 363 -9.21 2.50 13.74
CA SER A 363 -9.37 3.66 14.61
C SER A 363 -8.99 3.29 16.05
N ASP A 364 -8.46 4.27 16.79
CA ASP A 364 -8.11 4.17 18.22
C ASP A 364 -9.30 3.80 19.12
N ILE A 365 -10.48 4.35 18.82
CA ILE A 365 -11.75 4.00 19.45
C ILE A 365 -12.79 3.56 18.38
N PRO A 366 -13.81 2.77 18.73
CA PRO A 366 -14.83 2.34 17.77
C PRO A 366 -15.57 3.54 17.15
N LEU A 367 -15.68 3.55 15.82
CA LEU A 367 -16.45 4.54 15.07
C LEU A 367 -17.94 4.56 15.51
N PRO A 368 -18.68 5.66 15.25
CA PRO A 368 -20.10 5.76 15.58
C PRO A 368 -20.90 4.57 15.04
N ALA A 369 -21.84 4.05 15.83
CA ALA A 369 -22.59 2.85 15.46
C ALA A 369 -23.21 2.98 14.05
N GLY A 370 -22.98 2.00 13.19
CA GLY A 370 -23.41 2.01 11.79
C GLY A 370 -22.38 2.59 10.80
N LEU A 371 -21.28 3.19 11.26
CA LEU A 371 -20.09 3.46 10.45
C LEU A 371 -19.05 2.35 10.61
N GLY A 372 -18.26 2.11 9.56
CA GLY A 372 -17.15 1.17 9.56
C GLY A 372 -15.97 1.69 8.74
N ILE A 373 -14.77 1.20 9.06
CA ILE A 373 -13.53 1.49 8.32
C ILE A 373 -13.09 0.25 7.54
N ASN A 374 -12.68 0.45 6.28
CA ASN A 374 -12.09 -0.61 5.48
C ASN A 374 -10.66 -0.90 5.97
N GLY A 375 -10.40 -2.16 6.33
CA GLY A 375 -9.13 -2.59 6.91
C GLY A 375 -7.89 -2.48 6.02
N THR A 376 -8.01 -2.24 4.70
CA THR A 376 -6.86 -2.08 3.79
C THR A 376 -6.84 -0.76 3.03
N THR A 377 -7.98 -0.14 2.77
CA THR A 377 -8.05 1.18 2.10
C THR A 377 -8.24 2.35 3.07
N CYS A 378 -8.47 2.07 4.35
CA CYS A 378 -8.89 3.06 5.36
C CYS A 378 -10.19 3.82 5.03
N ALA A 379 -10.91 3.51 3.96
CA ALA A 379 -12.14 4.22 3.60
C ALA A 379 -13.21 4.05 4.69
N ILE A 380 -13.81 5.16 5.15
CA ILE A 380 -14.88 5.17 6.15
C ILE A 380 -16.24 5.28 5.43
N SER A 381 -17.15 4.36 5.71
CA SER A 381 -18.47 4.27 5.07
C SER A 381 -19.54 3.74 6.03
N GLY A 382 -20.81 3.86 5.64
CA GLY A 382 -21.95 3.32 6.40
C GLY A 382 -23.08 4.33 6.61
N THR A 383 -23.92 4.05 7.60
CA THR A 383 -25.13 4.82 7.92
C THR A 383 -25.20 4.94 9.45
N PRO A 384 -24.89 6.10 10.05
CA PRO A 384 -24.78 6.21 11.50
C PRO A 384 -26.16 6.10 12.16
N THR A 385 -26.30 5.22 13.15
CA THR A 385 -27.58 4.88 13.80
C THR A 385 -27.79 5.60 15.12
N THR A 386 -26.76 6.22 15.70
CA THR A 386 -26.81 6.92 16.99
C THR A 386 -26.24 8.33 16.86
N THR A 387 -26.86 9.31 17.49
CA THR A 387 -26.31 10.67 17.59
C THR A 387 -25.07 10.72 18.47
N GLN A 388 -24.20 11.69 18.21
CA GLN A 388 -22.95 11.89 18.95
C GLN A 388 -22.49 13.34 18.82
N ALA A 389 -22.00 13.92 19.92
CA ALA A 389 -21.25 15.17 19.89
C ALA A 389 -19.91 15.00 19.17
N ALA A 390 -19.31 16.11 18.72
CA ALA A 390 -18.02 16.12 18.05
C ALA A 390 -16.95 15.32 18.83
N THR A 391 -16.55 14.19 18.27
CA THR A 391 -15.59 13.25 18.87
C THR A 391 -14.42 13.05 17.94
N ASN A 392 -13.21 13.09 18.47
CA ASN A 392 -11.99 12.91 17.70
C ASN A 392 -11.59 11.43 17.66
N TYR A 393 -11.16 10.98 16.49
CA TYR A 393 -10.73 9.62 16.19
C TYR A 393 -9.35 9.67 15.57
N THR A 394 -8.41 8.89 16.09
CA THR A 394 -7.08 8.70 15.49
C THR A 394 -7.14 7.48 14.59
N ILE A 395 -7.09 7.72 13.28
CA ILE A 395 -7.05 6.65 12.29
C ILE A 395 -5.59 6.29 12.01
N THR A 396 -5.25 5.00 12.09
CA THR A 396 -3.90 4.49 11.87
C THR A 396 -3.87 3.56 10.67
N ALA A 397 -3.08 3.91 9.65
CA ALA A 397 -2.77 3.07 8.50
C ALA A 397 -1.40 2.42 8.68
N SER A 398 -1.30 1.11 8.46
CA SER A 398 -0.10 0.33 8.80
C SER A 398 0.21 -0.78 7.81
N ASN A 399 1.48 -1.19 7.79
CA ASN A 399 1.94 -2.45 7.25
C ASN A 399 3.03 -3.06 8.17
N ALA A 400 3.59 -4.21 7.79
CA ALA A 400 4.58 -4.93 8.61
C ALA A 400 5.87 -4.14 8.94
N TYR A 401 6.12 -3.00 8.28
CA TYR A 401 7.34 -2.20 8.41
C TYR A 401 7.09 -0.82 9.05
N GLY A 402 5.84 -0.48 9.39
CA GLY A 402 5.50 0.74 10.12
C GLY A 402 4.10 1.26 9.85
N SER A 403 3.82 2.46 10.36
CA SER A 403 2.48 3.07 10.34
C SER A 403 2.52 4.59 10.28
N THR A 404 1.43 5.17 9.81
CA THR A 404 1.13 6.61 9.88
C THR A 404 -0.29 6.80 10.44
N SER A 405 -0.53 7.92 11.12
CA SER A 405 -1.81 8.20 11.76
C SER A 405 -2.26 9.64 11.51
N THR A 406 -3.57 9.86 11.51
CA THR A 406 -4.18 11.18 11.37
C THR A 406 -5.42 11.27 12.25
N THR A 407 -5.74 12.47 12.74
CA THR A 407 -6.92 12.70 13.57
C THR A 407 -8.05 13.29 12.74
N ILE A 408 -9.22 12.66 12.78
CA ILE A 408 -10.46 13.20 12.23
C ILE A 408 -11.43 13.52 13.38
N SER A 409 -12.37 14.43 13.15
CA SER A 409 -13.48 14.67 14.07
C SER A 409 -14.79 14.26 13.41
N ILE A 410 -15.68 13.60 14.13
CA ILE A 410 -17.01 13.19 13.64
C ILE A 410 -18.08 13.69 14.62
N THR A 411 -19.11 14.33 14.07
CA THR A 411 -20.36 14.69 14.76
C THR A 411 -21.53 13.98 14.07
N VAL A 412 -22.49 13.44 14.82
CA VAL A 412 -23.72 12.85 14.26
C VAL A 412 -24.94 13.54 14.85
N ASN A 413 -25.64 14.31 14.01
CA ASN A 413 -26.86 15.04 14.36
C ASN A 413 -28.12 14.22 14.08
N LEU A 414 -29.26 14.56 14.70
CA LEU A 414 -30.56 13.97 14.33
C LEU A 414 -30.90 14.30 12.86
N ALA A 415 -31.68 13.43 12.21
CA ALA A 415 -32.42 13.85 11.02
C ALA A 415 -33.59 14.76 11.43
N PRO A 416 -33.86 15.88 10.73
CA PRO A 416 -35.07 16.66 10.97
C PRO A 416 -36.32 15.81 10.69
N PRO A 417 -37.44 15.99 11.41
CA PRO A 417 -38.65 15.21 11.15
C PRO A 417 -39.23 15.58 9.78
N ALA A 418 -39.85 14.62 9.10
CA ALA A 418 -40.36 14.80 7.74
C ALA A 418 -41.73 14.12 7.54
N GLY A 419 -42.43 14.50 6.47
CA GLY A 419 -43.66 13.83 6.03
C GLY A 419 -44.82 13.89 7.02
N LEU A 420 -44.91 14.93 7.87
CA LEU A 420 -46.03 15.12 8.78
C LEU A 420 -47.34 15.28 8.00
N ALA A 421 -48.30 14.37 8.20
CA ALA A 421 -49.60 14.43 7.55
C ALA A 421 -50.70 13.81 8.42
N TYR A 422 -51.88 14.43 8.43
CA TYR A 422 -53.09 13.86 9.03
C TYR A 422 -53.97 13.25 7.95
N THR A 423 -54.52 12.06 8.22
CA THR A 423 -55.54 11.43 7.39
C THR A 423 -56.72 11.07 8.28
N PRO A 424 -57.91 11.68 8.09
CA PRO A 424 -58.24 12.73 7.12
C PRO A 424 -57.58 14.09 7.43
N THR A 425 -57.48 14.95 6.41
CA THR A 425 -57.02 16.35 6.55
C THR A 425 -58.09 17.29 7.10
N ALA A 426 -59.35 16.85 7.12
CA ALA A 426 -60.47 17.52 7.79
C ALA A 426 -61.06 16.58 8.85
N LEU A 427 -60.90 16.98 10.12
CA LEU A 427 -61.41 16.27 11.29
C LEU A 427 -62.74 16.90 11.73
N VAL A 428 -63.80 16.09 11.72
CA VAL A 428 -65.13 16.48 12.21
C VAL A 428 -65.38 15.79 13.54
N LEU A 429 -65.67 16.59 14.57
CA LEU A 429 -65.98 16.15 15.93
C LEU A 429 -67.34 16.69 16.38
N TYR A 430 -67.83 16.17 17.49
CA TYR A 430 -69.07 16.62 18.15
C TYR A 430 -68.78 17.01 19.59
N LYS A 431 -69.37 18.12 20.05
CA LYS A 431 -69.25 18.58 21.44
C LYS A 431 -69.63 17.46 22.42
N GLY A 432 -68.76 17.17 23.38
CA GLY A 432 -68.96 16.13 24.40
C GLY A 432 -68.61 14.70 23.96
N VAL A 433 -68.20 14.46 22.71
CA VAL A 433 -67.81 13.14 22.21
C VAL A 433 -66.29 13.06 22.05
N ALA A 434 -65.65 12.07 22.70
CA ALA A 434 -64.22 11.86 22.60
C ALA A 434 -63.78 11.56 21.16
N GLY A 435 -62.68 12.16 20.72
CA GLY A 435 -62.09 11.97 19.40
C GLY A 435 -60.57 11.90 19.45
N THR A 436 -59.98 11.27 18.43
CA THR A 436 -58.53 11.20 18.25
C THR A 436 -58.17 11.14 16.77
N VAL A 437 -57.03 11.74 16.40
CA VAL A 437 -56.38 11.54 15.11
C VAL A 437 -54.86 11.49 15.32
N THR A 438 -54.23 10.48 14.76
CA THR A 438 -52.78 10.29 14.80
C THR A 438 -52.20 10.60 13.42
N PRO A 439 -51.22 11.50 13.29
CA PRO A 439 -50.58 11.77 12.02
C PRO A 439 -49.56 10.68 11.67
N THR A 440 -49.20 10.59 10.39
CA THR A 440 -47.93 9.98 9.97
C THR A 440 -46.83 11.02 10.07
N VAL A 441 -45.64 10.65 10.57
CA VAL A 441 -44.42 11.47 10.57
C VAL A 441 -43.21 10.53 10.60
N THR A 442 -42.12 10.89 9.92
CA THR A 442 -40.85 10.16 9.94
C THR A 442 -39.75 10.94 10.66
N GLY A 443 -38.78 10.23 11.21
CA GLY A 443 -37.74 10.80 12.08
C GLY A 443 -38.19 10.96 13.53
N THR A 444 -37.25 11.31 14.41
CA THR A 444 -37.51 11.49 15.85
C THR A 444 -38.10 12.86 16.12
N VAL A 445 -39.33 12.94 16.62
CA VAL A 445 -39.97 14.20 17.04
C VAL A 445 -39.78 14.40 18.54
N THR A 446 -39.34 15.59 18.94
CA THR A 446 -39.17 15.96 20.37
C THR A 446 -40.10 17.08 20.82
N SER A 447 -40.71 17.83 19.89
CA SER A 447 -41.80 18.76 20.19
C SER A 447 -42.82 18.81 19.06
N CYS A 448 -44.09 18.93 19.42
CA CYS A 448 -45.22 19.18 18.53
C CYS A 448 -45.96 20.41 19.03
N ASN A 449 -46.14 21.42 18.18
CA ASN A 449 -46.81 22.67 18.56
C ASN A 449 -47.81 23.10 17.48
N PRO A 450 -49.05 23.46 17.86
CA PRO A 450 -49.98 24.11 16.94
C PRO A 450 -49.66 25.61 16.82
N ASN A 451 -49.97 26.22 15.68
CA ASN A 451 -49.80 27.66 15.46
C ASN A 451 -50.73 28.53 16.34
N VAL A 452 -51.86 27.98 16.76
CA VAL A 452 -52.83 28.58 17.70
C VAL A 452 -53.34 27.51 18.67
N ALA A 453 -53.84 27.91 19.84
CA ALA A 453 -54.38 26.97 20.81
C ALA A 453 -55.49 26.09 20.20
N LEU A 454 -55.42 24.77 20.44
CA LEU A 454 -56.47 23.84 20.02
C LEU A 454 -57.81 24.16 20.71
N PRO A 455 -58.95 23.74 20.12
CA PRO A 455 -60.27 23.91 20.72
C PRO A 455 -60.33 23.34 22.15
N GLY A 456 -61.08 23.99 23.03
CA GLY A 456 -61.22 23.58 24.43
C GLY A 456 -61.60 22.10 24.57
N GLY A 457 -60.81 21.35 25.34
CA GLY A 457 -60.99 19.91 25.54
C GLY A 457 -60.19 19.00 24.58
N LEU A 458 -59.51 19.56 23.58
CA LEU A 458 -58.53 18.84 22.75
C LEU A 458 -57.09 19.14 23.20
N THR A 459 -56.22 18.15 23.02
CA THR A 459 -54.79 18.19 23.38
C THR A 459 -53.93 17.67 22.24
N LEU A 460 -52.68 18.14 22.14
CA LEU A 460 -51.68 17.67 21.20
C LEU A 460 -50.59 16.92 21.96
N ASN A 461 -50.28 15.69 21.57
CA ASN A 461 -49.16 14.94 22.11
C ASN A 461 -47.84 15.50 21.57
N ALA A 462 -46.91 15.87 22.48
CA ALA A 462 -45.68 16.57 22.14
C ALA A 462 -44.64 15.75 21.35
N THR A 463 -44.74 14.42 21.29
CA THR A 463 -43.76 13.55 20.61
C THR A 463 -44.35 12.69 19.49
N THR A 464 -45.67 12.49 19.44
CA THR A 464 -46.35 11.79 18.33
C THR A 464 -47.18 12.71 17.45
N CYS A 465 -47.37 13.97 17.85
CA CYS A 465 -48.29 14.94 17.25
C CYS A 465 -49.75 14.43 17.17
N ALA A 466 -50.13 13.39 17.91
CA ALA A 466 -51.53 12.94 17.94
C ALA A 466 -52.42 14.02 18.61
N ILE A 467 -53.54 14.35 17.98
CA ILE A 467 -54.57 15.25 18.53
C ILE A 467 -55.65 14.37 19.16
N SER A 468 -55.95 14.56 20.45
CA SER A 468 -56.96 13.77 21.15
C SER A 468 -57.65 14.54 22.29
N GLY A 469 -58.86 14.12 22.63
CA GLY A 469 -59.62 14.66 23.77
C GLY A 469 -61.13 14.68 23.52
N THR A 470 -61.86 15.41 24.36
CA THR A 470 -63.32 15.56 24.29
C THR A 470 -63.63 17.06 24.18
N PRO A 471 -64.02 17.57 22.99
CA PRO A 471 -64.20 19.00 22.80
C PRO A 471 -65.42 19.53 23.56
N THR A 472 -65.24 20.65 24.26
CA THR A 472 -66.25 21.24 25.16
C THR A 472 -67.00 22.42 24.54
N VAL A 473 -66.54 22.93 23.40
CA VAL A 473 -67.07 24.11 22.70
C VAL A 473 -67.52 23.77 21.28
N PHE A 474 -68.54 24.47 20.78
CA PHE A 474 -68.86 24.46 19.34
C PHE A 474 -67.79 25.26 18.58
N GLN A 475 -67.43 24.80 17.38
CA GLN A 475 -66.52 25.53 16.50
C GLN A 475 -66.85 25.28 15.02
N ALA A 476 -66.94 26.36 14.25
CA ALA A 476 -66.89 26.29 12.79
C ALA A 476 -65.55 25.66 12.31
N SER A 477 -65.50 25.22 11.05
CA SER A 477 -64.25 24.71 10.46
C SER A 477 -63.14 25.76 10.56
N ALA A 478 -62.04 25.40 11.22
CA ALA A 478 -60.85 26.25 11.38
C ALA A 478 -59.58 25.43 11.12
N ASN A 479 -58.56 26.08 10.56
CA ASN A 479 -57.32 25.42 10.16
C ASN A 479 -56.23 25.59 11.22
N TYR A 480 -55.62 24.48 11.61
CA TYR A 480 -54.52 24.41 12.57
C TYR A 480 -53.27 23.90 11.87
N THR A 481 -52.22 24.71 11.84
CA THR A 481 -50.91 24.29 11.34
C THR A 481 -50.13 23.69 12.51
N ILE A 482 -49.87 22.40 12.44
CA ILE A 482 -49.12 21.65 13.43
C ILE A 482 -47.68 21.53 12.95
N THR A 483 -46.73 21.90 13.81
CA THR A 483 -45.29 21.80 13.54
C THR A 483 -44.70 20.70 14.42
N ALA A 484 -44.06 19.71 13.79
CA ALA A 484 -43.23 18.69 14.44
C ALA A 484 -41.76 19.09 14.34
N SER A 485 -41.01 19.06 15.43
CA SER A 485 -39.62 19.52 15.46
C SER A 485 -38.70 18.65 16.33
N ASN A 486 -37.40 18.77 16.04
CA ASN A 486 -36.31 18.33 16.89
C ASN A 486 -35.12 19.31 16.80
N SER A 487 -33.99 18.98 17.43
CA SER A 487 -32.78 19.84 17.45
C SER A 487 -32.18 20.15 16.07
N SER A 488 -32.57 19.42 15.02
CA SER A 488 -32.00 19.51 13.67
C SER A 488 -32.96 20.12 12.65
N GLY A 489 -34.20 20.42 13.03
CA GLY A 489 -35.17 21.10 12.18
C GLY A 489 -36.62 20.73 12.46
N SER A 490 -37.50 21.08 11.54
CA SER A 490 -38.95 20.87 11.68
C SER A 490 -39.65 20.62 10.34
N THR A 491 -40.82 20.00 10.42
CA THR A 491 -41.80 19.90 9.35
C THR A 491 -43.16 20.35 9.88
N ASN A 492 -44.05 20.83 9.01
CA ASN A 492 -45.38 21.25 9.41
C ASN A 492 -46.44 20.79 8.40
N THR A 493 -47.68 20.74 8.86
CA THR A 493 -48.84 20.39 8.05
C THR A 493 -50.08 21.08 8.61
N THR A 494 -51.14 21.20 7.81
CA THR A 494 -52.38 21.84 8.24
C THR A 494 -53.52 20.82 8.30
N ILE A 495 -54.22 20.81 9.44
CA ILE A 495 -55.46 20.04 9.64
C ILE A 495 -56.63 21.01 9.86
N SER A 496 -57.74 20.78 9.18
CA SER A 496 -58.99 21.50 9.44
C SER A 496 -59.76 20.79 10.55
N ILE A 497 -60.17 21.50 11.59
CA ILE A 497 -60.98 20.95 12.69
C ILE A 497 -62.31 21.69 12.76
N MET A 498 -63.40 20.93 12.70
CA MET A 498 -64.77 21.41 12.86
C MET A 498 -65.41 20.66 14.04
N ILE A 499 -66.06 21.39 14.95
CA ILE A 499 -66.76 20.80 16.10
C ILE A 499 -68.23 21.21 16.04
N PHE A 500 -69.08 20.28 15.66
CA PHE A 500 -70.53 20.47 15.74
C PHE A 500 -70.99 20.56 17.20
N GLY A 501 -72.22 21.06 17.41
CA GLY A 501 -72.88 21.06 18.70
C GLY A 501 -73.22 19.64 19.18
N THR A 502 -74.26 19.52 20.00
CA THR A 502 -74.87 18.21 20.26
C THR A 502 -75.29 17.57 18.93
N PRO A 503 -74.94 16.30 18.65
CA PRO A 503 -75.43 15.62 17.46
C PRO A 503 -76.98 15.64 17.44
N PRO A 504 -77.63 15.77 16.28
CA PRO A 504 -79.07 15.62 16.19
C PRO A 504 -79.49 14.24 16.69
N LEU A 505 -80.72 14.10 17.18
CA LEU A 505 -81.26 12.78 17.52
C LEU A 505 -81.43 11.93 16.26
N LYS A 506 -81.26 10.62 16.39
CA LYS A 506 -81.60 9.67 15.33
C LYS A 506 -83.11 9.70 15.09
N THR A 507 -83.52 9.75 13.84
CA THR A 507 -84.91 9.50 13.42
C THR A 507 -85.36 8.04 13.63
N MET A 508 -84.44 7.16 14.06
CA MET A 508 -84.59 5.72 14.29
C MET A 508 -84.88 4.87 13.05
N GLN A 509 -85.15 5.48 11.89
CA GLN A 509 -85.37 4.77 10.63
C GLN A 509 -84.21 3.81 10.34
N THR A 510 -84.50 2.53 10.10
CA THR A 510 -83.50 1.53 9.69
C THR A 510 -83.58 1.17 8.21
N ASN A 511 -84.71 1.45 7.55
CA ASN A 511 -84.94 1.18 6.13
C ASN A 511 -84.52 2.37 5.26
N CYS A 512 -84.17 2.08 4.01
CA CYS A 512 -84.03 3.06 2.94
C CYS A 512 -85.17 2.91 1.93
N TRP A 513 -85.25 3.84 0.98
CA TRP A 513 -86.21 3.80 -0.12
C TRP A 513 -85.51 4.00 -1.46
N ASN A 514 -85.93 3.27 -2.49
CA ASN A 514 -85.44 3.47 -3.85
C ASN A 514 -86.19 4.61 -4.57
N THR A 515 -85.78 4.92 -5.80
CA THR A 515 -86.35 6.02 -6.61
C THR A 515 -87.83 5.87 -6.95
N THR A 516 -88.43 4.68 -6.77
CA THR A 516 -89.87 4.43 -6.94
C THR A 516 -90.66 4.46 -5.63
N GLY A 517 -90.02 4.81 -4.50
CA GLY A 517 -90.65 4.87 -3.19
C GLY A 517 -90.91 3.51 -2.54
N THR A 518 -90.27 2.44 -3.02
CA THR A 518 -90.35 1.11 -2.40
C THR A 518 -89.18 0.88 -1.43
N ILE A 519 -89.41 0.10 -0.38
CA ILE A 519 -88.46 -0.12 0.72
C ILE A 519 -87.24 -0.92 0.22
N ASP A 520 -86.05 -0.35 0.45
CA ASP A 520 -84.76 -1.04 0.46
C ASP A 520 -84.33 -1.27 1.91
N ALA A 521 -84.66 -2.45 2.46
CA ALA A 521 -84.28 -2.85 3.82
C ALA A 521 -82.77 -3.12 3.98
N THR A 522 -82.00 -3.11 2.89
CA THR A 522 -80.55 -3.37 2.91
C THR A 522 -79.72 -2.09 2.88
N CYS A 523 -80.32 -0.97 2.47
CA CYS A 523 -79.67 0.33 2.25
C CYS A 523 -78.45 0.29 1.31
N VAL A 524 -78.24 -0.77 0.50
CA VAL A 524 -77.02 -0.93 -0.30
C VAL A 524 -77.05 -0.12 -1.59
N VAL A 525 -78.21 0.14 -2.19
CA VAL A 525 -78.30 0.76 -3.52
C VAL A 525 -77.81 2.21 -3.52
N ALA A 526 -77.46 2.71 -4.71
CA ALA A 526 -76.92 4.06 -4.88
C ALA A 526 -77.89 5.16 -4.42
N SER A 527 -79.20 4.99 -4.64
CA SER A 527 -80.22 5.94 -4.18
C SER A 527 -80.34 6.04 -2.65
N SER A 528 -79.87 5.02 -1.92
CA SER A 528 -79.85 4.98 -0.46
C SER A 528 -78.71 5.84 0.13
N ALA A 529 -77.80 6.38 -0.70
CA ALA A 529 -76.74 7.29 -0.25
C ALA A 529 -77.33 8.58 0.33
N GLY A 530 -76.93 8.93 1.55
CA GLY A 530 -77.41 10.12 2.26
C GLY A 530 -78.76 9.98 2.96
N GLN A 531 -79.46 8.84 2.84
CA GLN A 531 -80.70 8.58 3.58
C GLN A 531 -80.42 8.21 5.04
N ASP A 532 -81.30 8.62 5.96
CA ASP A 532 -81.20 8.33 7.40
C ASP A 532 -80.99 6.84 7.70
N GLY A 533 -81.76 5.97 7.04
CA GLY A 533 -81.64 4.52 7.16
C GLY A 533 -80.23 3.98 6.90
N LYS A 534 -79.49 4.59 5.96
CA LYS A 534 -78.11 4.22 5.65
C LYS A 534 -77.10 4.94 6.54
N LEU A 535 -77.36 6.21 6.87
CA LEU A 535 -76.44 7.05 7.63
C LEU A 535 -76.31 6.60 9.09
N GLN A 536 -77.44 6.28 9.74
CA GLN A 536 -77.50 5.89 11.16
C GLN A 536 -76.76 6.87 12.10
N LYS A 537 -76.63 8.14 11.68
CA LYS A 537 -75.92 9.20 12.42
C LYS A 537 -76.84 9.90 13.40
N GLY A 538 -76.24 10.51 14.43
CA GLY A 538 -76.96 11.18 15.51
C GLY A 538 -76.96 10.40 16.81
N THR A 539 -77.48 11.04 17.86
CA THR A 539 -77.61 10.48 19.21
C THR A 539 -78.85 9.59 19.28
N THR A 540 -78.74 8.37 19.79
CA THR A 540 -79.91 7.49 19.98
C THR A 540 -80.82 8.07 21.07
N PRO A 541 -82.13 8.27 20.81
CA PRO A 541 -83.12 8.64 21.82
C PRO A 541 -83.06 7.69 23.03
N SER A 542 -83.11 8.25 24.24
CA SER A 542 -82.89 7.51 25.49
C SER A 542 -83.80 8.10 26.58
N PHE A 543 -84.74 7.28 27.07
CA PHE A 543 -85.74 7.72 28.02
C PHE A 543 -85.78 6.80 29.26
N THR A 544 -86.03 7.39 30.42
CA THR A 544 -86.19 6.68 31.70
C THR A 544 -87.54 7.02 32.31
N ASN A 545 -88.47 6.06 32.33
CA ASN A 545 -89.73 6.19 33.05
C ASN A 545 -89.49 6.11 34.56
N GLN A 546 -90.14 6.98 35.33
CA GLN A 546 -90.09 6.99 36.79
C GLN A 546 -91.49 7.21 37.37
N THR A 547 -91.76 6.53 38.49
CA THR A 547 -92.95 6.76 39.30
C THR A 547 -92.52 7.46 40.58
N VAL A 548 -93.06 8.65 40.82
CA VAL A 548 -92.77 9.47 42.00
C VAL A 548 -94.00 9.43 42.90
N ASN A 549 -93.92 8.66 43.99
CA ASN A 549 -94.96 8.64 45.01
C ASN A 549 -94.91 9.93 45.83
N ILE A 550 -96.01 10.69 45.84
CA ILE A 550 -96.13 11.97 46.56
C ILE A 550 -96.91 11.80 47.88
N ALA A 551 -97.86 10.87 47.89
CA ALA A 551 -98.58 10.46 49.09
C ALA A 551 -99.07 9.02 48.92
N VAL A 552 -99.59 8.42 50.00
CA VAL A 552 -100.21 7.09 49.98
C VAL A 552 -101.34 7.08 48.93
N GLY A 553 -101.18 6.29 47.88
CA GLY A 553 -102.13 6.19 46.77
C GLY A 553 -102.07 7.32 45.72
N VAL A 554 -101.08 8.22 45.79
CA VAL A 554 -100.90 9.33 44.82
C VAL A 554 -99.54 9.22 44.15
N ASP A 555 -99.55 8.63 42.94
CA ASP A 555 -98.37 8.44 42.09
C ASP A 555 -98.36 9.42 40.92
N HIS A 556 -97.22 10.09 40.72
CA HIS A 556 -96.94 10.90 39.54
C HIS A 556 -95.98 10.17 38.60
N TYR A 557 -96.30 10.17 37.31
CA TYR A 557 -95.56 9.44 36.28
C TYR A 557 -94.81 10.45 35.39
N ILE A 558 -93.48 10.33 35.38
CA ILE A 558 -92.59 11.17 34.59
C ILE A 558 -91.65 10.34 33.72
N THR A 559 -91.25 10.91 32.60
CA THR A 559 -90.34 10.31 31.62
C THR A 559 -89.17 11.26 31.45
N VAL A 560 -87.98 10.85 31.91
CA VAL A 560 -86.75 11.64 31.80
C VAL A 560 -86.10 11.36 30.46
N ASP A 561 -85.84 12.38 29.65
CA ASP A 561 -84.99 12.30 28.47
C ASP A 561 -83.52 12.39 28.90
N ASN A 562 -82.81 11.26 28.79
CA ASN A 562 -81.42 11.15 29.24
C ASN A 562 -80.43 11.91 28.33
N ASN A 563 -80.85 12.37 27.14
CA ASN A 563 -80.02 13.11 26.20
C ASN A 563 -80.11 14.63 26.40
N THR A 564 -81.31 15.14 26.73
CA THR A 564 -81.55 16.58 26.94
C THR A 564 -81.61 16.99 28.41
N GLY A 565 -81.85 16.03 29.31
CA GLY A 565 -82.14 16.27 30.73
C GLY A 565 -83.60 16.66 31.01
N LEU A 566 -84.42 16.86 29.97
CA LEU A 566 -85.82 17.26 30.12
C LEU A 566 -86.67 16.18 30.79
N VAL A 567 -87.50 16.60 31.74
CA VAL A 567 -88.46 15.75 32.42
C VAL A 567 -89.85 16.00 31.84
N TRP A 568 -90.42 14.99 31.22
CA TRP A 568 -91.75 15.02 30.65
C TRP A 568 -92.78 14.39 31.58
N LYS A 569 -94.04 14.80 31.48
CA LYS A 569 -95.15 14.03 32.05
C LYS A 569 -95.37 12.78 31.18
N THR A 570 -95.37 11.59 31.77
CA THR A 570 -95.52 10.31 31.03
C THR A 570 -96.87 10.21 30.32
N CYS A 571 -97.89 10.84 30.88
CA CYS A 571 -99.21 11.02 30.27
C CYS A 571 -99.40 12.47 29.81
N HIS A 572 -100.19 12.68 28.77
CA HIS A 572 -100.70 14.02 28.45
C HIS A 572 -101.86 14.39 29.37
N GLU A 573 -102.19 15.69 29.44
CA GLU A 573 -103.19 16.22 30.35
C GLU A 573 -104.57 15.59 30.12
N GLY A 574 -105.21 15.22 31.24
CA GLY A 574 -106.45 14.43 31.27
C GLY A 574 -106.25 12.91 31.46
N ARG A 575 -105.10 12.35 31.05
CA ARG A 575 -104.76 10.93 31.24
C ARG A 575 -103.99 10.68 32.55
N THR A 576 -104.19 9.50 33.13
CA THR A 576 -103.62 9.07 34.42
C THR A 576 -103.18 7.60 34.39
N ASN A 577 -102.46 7.18 35.44
CA ASN A 577 -101.79 5.88 35.64
C ASN A 577 -100.54 5.63 34.76
N SER A 578 -99.79 4.57 35.06
CA SER A 578 -98.51 4.23 34.42
C SER A 578 -98.60 3.89 32.93
N THR A 579 -99.79 3.54 32.42
CA THR A 579 -100.04 3.23 31.01
C THR A 579 -100.87 4.30 30.31
N CYS A 580 -101.21 5.39 31.00
CA CYS A 580 -102.06 6.48 30.52
C CYS A 580 -103.44 6.01 30.00
N ALA A 581 -103.90 4.85 30.49
CA ALA A 581 -105.18 4.24 30.18
C ALA A 581 -106.31 4.76 31.10
N GLY A 582 -105.96 5.42 32.21
CA GLY A 582 -106.91 6.07 33.10
C GLY A 582 -107.22 7.51 32.66
N GLY A 583 -108.34 8.05 33.14
CA GLY A 583 -108.80 9.39 32.78
C GLY A 583 -109.38 9.47 31.36
N ALA A 584 -109.37 10.66 30.77
CA ALA A 584 -109.92 10.93 29.45
C ALA A 584 -109.12 12.01 28.72
N ASP A 585 -109.21 12.06 27.40
CA ASP A 585 -108.56 13.11 26.61
C ASP A 585 -109.24 14.46 26.85
N VAL A 586 -108.46 15.47 27.26
CA VAL A 586 -108.91 16.85 27.43
C VAL A 586 -108.35 17.70 26.30
N TYR A 587 -109.24 18.37 25.58
CA TYR A 587 -108.90 19.21 24.43
C TYR A 587 -108.78 20.67 24.86
N TYR A 588 -107.63 21.26 24.56
CA TYR A 588 -107.29 22.62 24.96
C TYR A 588 -107.22 23.54 23.74
N ASN A 589 -107.37 24.84 23.99
CA ASN A 589 -106.79 25.88 23.13
C ASN A 589 -105.42 26.27 23.70
N LEU A 590 -104.62 27.07 22.97
CA LEU A 590 -103.23 27.34 23.40
C LEU A 590 -103.14 27.99 24.79
N ALA A 591 -104.09 28.88 25.11
CA ALA A 591 -104.12 29.54 26.41
C ALA A 591 -104.42 28.55 27.54
N SER A 592 -105.46 27.72 27.40
CA SER A 592 -105.81 26.73 28.42
C SER A 592 -104.79 25.58 28.51
N ALA A 593 -104.11 25.24 27.41
CA ALA A 593 -102.98 24.31 27.40
C ALA A 593 -101.79 24.84 28.21
N THR A 594 -101.44 26.12 27.99
CA THR A 594 -100.39 26.79 28.76
C THR A 594 -100.74 26.82 30.24
N THR A 595 -101.98 27.20 30.58
CA THR A 595 -102.48 27.20 31.96
C THR A 595 -102.47 25.82 32.60
N ALA A 596 -102.83 24.76 31.87
CA ALA A 596 -102.79 23.39 32.38
C ALA A 596 -101.37 23.00 32.83
N CYS A 597 -100.35 23.31 32.04
CA CYS A 597 -98.96 23.06 32.43
C CYS A 597 -98.48 23.95 33.57
N THR A 598 -98.85 25.24 33.61
CA THR A 598 -98.44 26.12 34.72
C THR A 598 -99.12 25.74 36.05
N ASN A 599 -100.32 25.15 36.00
CA ASN A 599 -101.02 24.68 37.20
C ASN A 599 -100.29 23.51 37.89
N LEU A 600 -99.49 22.74 37.14
CA LEU A 600 -98.59 21.71 37.71
C LEU A 600 -97.47 22.30 38.58
N ASN A 601 -97.33 23.62 38.68
CA ASN A 601 -96.35 24.30 39.52
C ASN A 601 -96.91 24.78 40.87
N THR A 602 -98.19 24.52 41.14
CA THR A 602 -98.84 24.90 42.40
C THR A 602 -98.43 23.98 43.55
N GLY A 603 -98.27 24.53 44.75
CA GLY A 603 -97.87 23.77 45.94
C GLY A 603 -96.49 23.13 45.81
N THR A 604 -96.40 21.81 46.04
CA THR A 604 -95.19 21.00 45.80
C THR A 604 -94.95 20.68 44.33
N GLY A 605 -95.92 21.01 43.46
CA GLY A 605 -95.89 20.72 42.03
C GLY A 605 -96.02 19.25 41.65
N TYR A 606 -96.08 18.99 40.35
CA TYR A 606 -96.15 17.62 39.83
C TYR A 606 -94.77 16.95 39.91
N ALA A 607 -94.74 15.72 40.42
CA ALA A 607 -93.52 14.94 40.71
C ALA A 607 -92.44 15.70 41.53
N ASN A 608 -92.84 16.54 42.49
CA ASN A 608 -91.96 17.43 43.28
C ASN A 608 -91.20 18.47 42.43
N ARG A 609 -91.77 18.91 41.30
CA ARG A 609 -91.18 19.88 40.37
C ARG A 609 -92.17 21.01 40.09
N THR A 610 -91.70 22.26 40.12
CA THR A 610 -92.52 23.49 40.03
C THR A 610 -92.11 24.40 38.86
N ASN A 611 -91.49 23.83 37.83
CA ASN A 611 -91.03 24.51 36.62
C ASN A 611 -91.60 23.88 35.32
N TRP A 612 -92.77 23.24 35.42
CA TRP A 612 -93.53 22.72 34.28
C TRP A 612 -94.03 23.82 33.37
N ARG A 613 -93.97 23.56 32.07
CA ARG A 613 -94.45 24.45 31.01
C ARG A 613 -94.96 23.65 29.82
N LEU A 614 -95.58 24.36 28.90
CA LEU A 614 -95.81 23.85 27.55
C LEU A 614 -94.44 23.68 26.86
N PRO A 615 -94.20 22.56 26.15
CA PRO A 615 -92.95 22.30 25.45
C PRO A 615 -92.84 23.20 24.21
N THR A 616 -91.60 23.48 23.78
CA THR A 616 -91.35 24.03 22.45
C THR A 616 -91.50 22.94 21.39
N ILE A 617 -91.78 23.33 20.15
CA ILE A 617 -91.99 22.37 19.06
C ILE A 617 -90.77 21.46 18.84
N SER A 618 -89.55 22.01 18.94
CA SER A 618 -88.30 21.26 18.78
C SER A 618 -88.03 20.30 19.93
N GLU A 619 -88.58 20.53 21.12
CA GLU A 619 -88.58 19.55 22.21
C GLU A 619 -89.61 18.45 21.97
N MET A 620 -90.75 18.75 21.36
CA MET A 620 -91.73 17.72 21.02
C MET A 620 -91.27 16.82 19.88
N GLU A 621 -90.56 17.39 18.91
CA GLU A 621 -89.96 16.66 17.79
C GLU A 621 -88.97 15.57 18.25
N THR A 622 -88.37 15.68 19.45
CA THR A 622 -87.52 14.62 20.04
C THR A 622 -88.30 13.37 20.45
N LEU A 623 -89.62 13.48 20.59
CA LEU A 623 -90.50 12.38 21.02
C LEU A 623 -91.02 11.53 19.84
N VAL A 624 -90.62 11.87 18.61
CA VAL A 624 -91.05 11.17 17.39
C VAL A 624 -90.12 10.00 17.08
N ASP A 625 -90.72 8.83 16.84
CA ASP A 625 -90.01 7.65 16.32
C ASP A 625 -90.50 7.38 14.88
N PHE A 626 -89.65 7.66 13.89
CA PHE A 626 -90.00 7.43 12.48
C PHE A 626 -89.80 5.97 12.03
N ASN A 627 -89.24 5.10 12.86
CA ASN A 627 -89.13 3.67 12.58
C ASN A 627 -90.46 2.93 12.78
N VAL A 628 -91.36 3.47 13.60
CA VAL A 628 -92.69 2.91 13.85
C VAL A 628 -93.53 3.01 12.58
N ALA A 629 -93.99 1.88 12.04
CA ALA A 629 -94.76 1.86 10.80
C ALA A 629 -96.17 2.49 10.92
N THR A 630 -96.79 2.37 12.09
CA THR A 630 -98.18 2.75 12.38
C THR A 630 -98.29 3.95 13.32
N SER A 631 -99.40 4.68 13.24
CA SER A 631 -99.75 5.74 14.19
C SER A 631 -100.04 5.15 15.59
N PRO A 632 -99.58 5.77 16.70
CA PRO A 632 -98.74 6.97 16.81
C PRO A 632 -97.23 6.69 16.65
N ARG A 633 -96.53 7.60 15.98
CA ARG A 633 -95.07 7.60 15.77
C ARG A 633 -94.34 8.20 16.98
N THR A 634 -94.24 7.44 18.05
CA THR A 634 -93.54 7.85 19.28
C THR A 634 -92.96 6.64 20.01
N PHE A 635 -92.11 6.89 21.00
CA PHE A 635 -91.58 5.89 21.91
C PHE A 635 -92.68 5.41 22.88
N VAL A 636 -93.61 4.58 22.40
CA VAL A 636 -94.84 4.18 23.13
C VAL A 636 -94.60 3.52 24.49
N THR A 637 -93.42 2.96 24.73
CA THR A 637 -93.01 2.44 26.05
C THR A 637 -92.72 3.56 27.05
N SER A 638 -92.27 4.72 26.56
CA SER A 638 -91.87 5.89 27.34
C SER A 638 -92.97 6.96 27.41
N PHE A 639 -93.84 6.98 26.40
CA PHE A 639 -95.01 7.86 26.28
C PHE A 639 -96.27 7.06 25.95
N PRO A 640 -96.70 6.14 26.83
CA PRO A 640 -97.90 5.34 26.61
C PRO A 640 -99.16 6.21 26.53
N GLY A 641 -100.21 5.70 25.89
CA GLY A 641 -101.48 6.40 25.69
C GLY A 641 -101.42 7.65 24.80
N THR A 642 -100.28 7.99 24.19
CA THR A 642 -100.18 9.08 23.20
C THR A 642 -101.17 8.87 22.07
N SER A 643 -101.96 9.89 21.74
CA SER A 643 -102.94 9.81 20.65
C SER A 643 -102.32 10.16 19.31
N GLY A 644 -102.53 9.30 18.32
CA GLY A 644 -102.20 9.60 16.92
C GLY A 644 -103.28 10.38 16.17
N SER A 645 -104.46 10.57 16.78
CA SER A 645 -105.63 11.16 16.11
C SER A 645 -105.74 12.68 16.24
N TYR A 646 -104.99 13.29 17.15
CA TYR A 646 -105.08 14.71 17.47
C TYR A 646 -103.70 15.38 17.45
N TYR A 647 -103.72 16.70 17.28
CA TYR A 647 -102.54 17.53 17.44
C TYR A 647 -102.14 17.67 18.91
N TYR A 648 -100.87 17.94 19.16
CA TYR A 648 -100.35 18.32 20.48
C TYR A 648 -99.81 19.75 20.44
N TRP A 649 -100.18 20.56 21.44
CA TRP A 649 -99.75 21.96 21.56
C TRP A 649 -98.26 22.11 21.88
N SER A 650 -97.61 23.05 21.19
CA SER A 650 -96.32 23.62 21.57
C SER A 650 -96.46 25.09 21.99
N SER A 651 -95.46 25.64 22.67
CA SER A 651 -95.39 27.08 23.00
C SER A 651 -94.98 27.97 21.83
N ASN A 652 -94.67 27.42 20.65
CA ASN A 652 -94.20 28.20 19.51
C ASN A 652 -95.39 28.73 18.69
N LEU A 653 -95.44 30.04 18.46
CA LEU A 653 -96.35 30.64 17.50
C LEU A 653 -95.89 30.34 16.07
N TYR A 654 -96.83 30.19 15.15
CA TYR A 654 -96.54 30.08 13.73
C TYR A 654 -96.27 31.49 13.19
N LEU A 655 -95.00 31.87 13.04
CA LEU A 655 -94.63 33.27 12.75
C LEU A 655 -95.26 33.89 11.48
N PRO A 656 -95.53 33.16 10.38
CA PRO A 656 -96.26 33.71 9.24
C PRO A 656 -97.71 34.12 9.55
N ASP A 657 -98.32 33.59 10.62
CA ASP A 657 -99.66 33.96 11.09
C ASP A 657 -99.78 33.72 12.61
N THR A 658 -99.59 34.77 13.40
CA THR A 658 -99.57 34.70 14.87
C THR A 658 -100.93 34.42 15.51
N THR A 659 -102.01 34.28 14.73
CA THR A 659 -103.27 33.70 15.22
C THR A 659 -103.16 32.18 15.43
N LYS A 660 -102.12 31.55 14.88
CA LYS A 660 -101.84 30.12 14.97
C LYS A 660 -100.61 29.80 15.80
N SER A 661 -100.52 28.56 16.23
CA SER A 661 -99.35 27.99 16.90
C SER A 661 -98.95 26.68 16.25
N LEU A 662 -97.65 26.38 16.32
CA LEU A 662 -97.09 25.13 15.84
C LEU A 662 -97.54 23.98 16.75
N VAL A 663 -97.92 22.88 16.12
CA VAL A 663 -98.40 21.67 16.78
C VAL A 663 -97.78 20.44 16.15
N LEU A 664 -97.52 19.42 16.96
CA LEU A 664 -97.01 18.14 16.48
C LEU A 664 -98.17 17.17 16.22
N TYR A 665 -98.12 16.46 15.09
CA TYR A 665 -99.07 15.41 14.77
C TYR A 665 -98.40 14.03 14.79
N PHE A 666 -98.61 13.26 15.87
CA PHE A 666 -97.98 11.96 16.05
C PHE A 666 -98.40 10.89 15.04
N SER A 667 -99.44 11.10 14.21
CA SER A 667 -99.80 10.15 13.14
C SER A 667 -98.73 10.05 12.05
N SER A 668 -98.20 11.20 11.65
CA SER A 668 -97.15 11.37 10.64
C SER A 668 -95.80 11.75 11.21
N GLY A 669 -95.73 12.11 12.50
CA GLY A 669 -94.52 12.65 13.12
C GLY A 669 -94.19 14.07 12.62
N SER A 670 -95.18 14.76 12.05
CA SER A 670 -94.98 16.04 11.35
C SER A 670 -95.42 17.24 12.17
N THR A 671 -94.61 18.27 12.19
CA THR A 671 -94.97 19.61 12.67
C THR A 671 -95.89 20.31 11.67
N THR A 672 -96.97 20.90 12.15
CA THR A 672 -97.93 21.71 11.39
C THR A 672 -98.42 22.88 12.26
N TRP A 673 -99.49 23.58 11.88
CA TRP A 673 -100.10 24.66 12.66
C TRP A 673 -101.60 24.47 12.84
N THR A 674 -102.17 25.09 13.88
CA THR A 674 -103.62 25.22 14.06
C THR A 674 -103.98 26.50 14.82
N ASP A 675 -105.24 26.95 14.73
CA ASP A 675 -105.72 28.21 15.30
C ASP A 675 -105.69 28.20 16.82
N LYS A 676 -104.96 29.14 17.43
CA LYS A 676 -104.61 29.09 18.87
C LYS A 676 -105.81 29.24 19.83
N THR A 677 -106.96 29.68 19.33
CA THR A 677 -108.20 29.88 20.07
C THR A 677 -109.12 28.66 20.07
N VAL A 678 -108.95 27.73 19.12
CA VAL A 678 -109.80 26.54 18.97
C VAL A 678 -109.41 25.49 20.00
N ALA A 679 -110.39 24.99 20.76
CA ALA A 679 -110.21 23.85 21.65
C ALA A 679 -110.27 22.55 20.84
N GLY A 680 -109.13 21.92 20.61
CA GLY A 680 -109.05 20.73 19.74
C GLY A 680 -107.74 19.94 19.76
N SER A 681 -106.71 20.42 20.48
CA SER A 681 -105.41 19.75 20.57
C SER A 681 -105.11 19.34 22.01
N LEU A 682 -104.33 18.27 22.16
CA LEU A 682 -103.88 17.72 23.44
C LEU A 682 -102.64 18.47 23.95
N THR A 683 -102.29 18.24 25.22
CA THR A 683 -101.20 18.96 25.90
C THR A 683 -100.35 17.97 26.68
N ARG A 684 -99.03 17.92 26.44
CA ARG A 684 -98.06 17.16 27.25
C ARG A 684 -97.04 18.13 27.81
N CYS A 685 -96.97 18.26 29.13
CA CYS A 685 -96.10 19.23 29.78
C CYS A 685 -94.66 18.72 29.94
N VAL A 686 -93.71 19.65 29.95
CA VAL A 686 -92.27 19.41 30.12
C VAL A 686 -91.69 20.31 31.21
N SER A 687 -90.60 19.89 31.83
CA SER A 687 -89.93 20.56 32.94
C SER A 687 -88.41 20.38 32.78
N PRO A 688 -87.59 21.47 32.77
CA PRO A 688 -86.13 21.40 32.66
C PRO A 688 -85.44 21.03 33.98
#